data_AF-A0A562SV16-F1
#
_entry.id   AF-A0A562SV16-F1
#
_cell.length_a   1.000
_cell.length_b   1.000
_cell.length_c   1.000
_cell.angle_alpha   90.00
_cell.angle_beta   90.00
_cell.angle_gamma   90.00
#
_symmetry.space_group_name_H-M   'P 1'
#
loop_
_entity.id
_entity.type
_entity.pdbx_description
1 polymer ?
#
loop_
_entity_poly.entity_id
_entity_poly.type
_entity_poly.pdbx_seq_one_letter_code
_entity_poly.pdbx_strand_id
1 'polypeptide(L)'
;MKWINNNVTGNTNTMNLLLRRTLVRIVRYSSTHPNPSQEGITTRSPRYSTMLCCNKAVQQDRAVHQSSPFRGLGGLLLCAFVFLWFNSSAQLNTDQQYAKPLKEVLTDIQKKYGITIKYVDSMVNNKMVTYAEWKYRPDVEVTLDNILKPLELKVKKEKDKQYKLSAYEYYRWPVEEGWAEMDRIAAQYKTVEEWEKRKAELKPCLKEALQLNHLPAAPNSKPIVTPKRLFDGYSVENVAIEILPGVWINGSLYKPLKFKGKIPVILNPDGHWEKQRYRADCQLRCAAMAKMGAMAFSYDLFAWGESLLQFKVEDHRRSLAMTIQALGAIRILDYLLAQKDADTNRVGITGGSGGGSHTVLMTALDDRIKVSAPVVSLSSYFYGGCPCESGMNIHACGGRTNNVEIAAMAAPRPQLIVSDGGDWTDKMPEHDFPYLQTMYSWYNKKENVTNVHLPQDKHDFGITKRKPVYVFMAKQLGLNIKAIQDANGNIDESKITIEPEKSLYVFGENGEKLPAHAVKGFENLERVFAEEIEKARTNQRYKIGLIDLMLLKRQKLGAITLTAELKADGVEVDMGGLGNRPTFDNQLLIDSVRNHFIKTAKEKKVEIFCLAMTGYYAQSFCGRAEYIRSIEDCIKTMQLMNVKHAFLPLGVQCDIKKNPAIRDSVIARLKIAGKLAEEAGVIIGIETSLTAKEEVELLKQIGSPAIKIYFNFSNPLKEGRDLISELKILGKDRISMIHATNKDSVWLENDPQIDLYKVKKALDEIGWSGWLVIERSRDARKPSDTKYNYGANTTYLKKVFQGE
;
A
#
# COMPACT_ATOMS: atom_id res chain seq x y z
N MET A 1 33.45 -47.64 21.70
CA MET A 1 33.21 -49.03 22.16
C MET A 1 31.73 -49.33 21.90
N LYS A 2 31.28 -50.43 21.29
CA LYS A 2 31.94 -51.59 20.64
C LYS A 2 31.06 -52.02 19.43
N TRP A 3 31.69 -52.44 18.31
CA TRP A 3 31.30 -53.59 17.45
C TRP A 3 29.97 -53.56 16.65
N ILE A 4 29.83 -54.13 15.42
CA ILE A 4 30.83 -54.53 14.40
C ILE A 4 30.19 -54.70 12.98
N ASN A 5 31.01 -54.57 11.92
CA ASN A 5 30.94 -55.10 10.53
C ASN A 5 29.71 -55.01 9.57
N ASN A 6 30.04 -54.46 8.38
CA ASN A 6 29.86 -54.99 7.00
C ASN A 6 28.49 -55.09 6.28
N ASN A 7 28.30 -54.18 5.32
CA ASN A 7 28.14 -54.41 3.88
C ASN A 7 27.60 -55.76 3.35
N VAL A 8 26.48 -55.70 2.62
CA VAL A 8 26.30 -56.37 1.30
C VAL A 8 25.50 -55.45 0.37
N THR A 9 25.81 -55.46 -0.93
CA THR A 9 25.12 -54.71 -2.01
C THR A 9 24.07 -55.59 -2.75
N GLY A 10 22.90 -55.07 -3.14
CA GLY A 10 21.91 -55.87 -3.89
C GLY A 10 20.74 -55.10 -4.51
N ASN A 11 20.66 -55.12 -5.83
CA ASN A 11 19.82 -54.32 -6.72
C ASN A 11 18.30 -54.68 -6.76
N THR A 12 17.46 -53.66 -7.01
CA THR A 12 16.21 -53.66 -7.85
C THR A 12 14.97 -54.57 -7.58
N ASN A 13 13.83 -53.87 -7.48
CA ASN A 13 12.53 -54.08 -8.18
C ASN A 13 11.38 -54.95 -7.62
N THR A 14 10.17 -54.42 -7.91
CA THR A 14 8.83 -55.05 -7.98
C THR A 14 8.20 -55.65 -6.73
N MET A 15 7.13 -55.01 -6.26
CA MET A 15 5.99 -55.67 -5.62
C MET A 15 4.68 -55.21 -6.27
N ASN A 16 3.75 -56.16 -6.48
CA ASN A 16 2.35 -55.89 -6.79
C ASN A 16 1.57 -55.54 -5.52
N LEU A 17 0.40 -54.90 -5.66
CA LEU A 17 -0.67 -54.98 -4.68
C LEU A 17 -2.02 -55.21 -5.37
N LEU A 18 -2.95 -55.85 -4.66
CA LEU A 18 -4.16 -56.45 -5.20
C LEU A 18 -5.45 -55.79 -4.67
N LEU A 19 -6.47 -55.67 -5.55
CA LEU A 19 -7.92 -55.61 -5.21
C LEU A 19 -8.35 -54.32 -4.43
N ARG A 20 -9.62 -53.89 -4.38
CA ARG A 20 -10.89 -54.27 -5.03
C ARG A 20 -11.86 -53.07 -4.92
N ARG A 21 -12.68 -52.78 -5.95
CA ARG A 21 -14.11 -52.37 -5.78
C ARG A 21 -14.90 -52.33 -7.11
N THR A 22 -15.90 -53.21 -7.14
CA THR A 22 -17.22 -53.22 -7.82
C THR A 22 -17.52 -52.26 -8.99
N LEU A 23 -18.02 -52.83 -10.10
CA LEU A 23 -18.65 -52.11 -11.24
C LEU A 23 -20.12 -51.77 -10.97
N VAL A 24 -20.64 -50.75 -11.66
CA VAL A 24 -21.95 -50.84 -12.34
C VAL A 24 -21.81 -50.37 -13.81
N ARG A 25 -22.57 -51.03 -14.68
CA ARG A 25 -22.77 -50.87 -16.14
C ARG A 25 -23.55 -49.56 -16.48
N ILE A 26 -23.78 -49.05 -17.70
CA ILE A 26 -23.40 -49.24 -19.14
C ILE A 26 -23.87 -47.93 -19.87
N VAL A 27 -23.26 -47.39 -20.93
CA VAL A 27 -23.47 -47.60 -22.39
C VAL A 27 -22.32 -46.92 -23.18
N ARG A 28 -21.97 -47.43 -24.38
CA ARG A 28 -21.07 -46.79 -25.37
C ARG A 28 -21.85 -46.22 -26.56
N TYR A 29 -21.33 -45.16 -27.19
CA TYR A 29 -20.95 -45.02 -28.63
C TYR A 29 -20.50 -43.55 -28.81
N SER A 30 -19.25 -43.23 -29.20
CA SER A 30 -18.67 -43.17 -30.56
C SER A 30 -19.37 -42.16 -31.50
N SER A 31 -18.66 -41.38 -32.34
CA SER A 31 -17.21 -41.24 -32.56
C SER A 31 -16.84 -40.02 -33.44
N THR A 32 -15.53 -39.70 -33.50
CA THR A 32 -14.79 -39.01 -34.61
C THR A 32 -15.08 -37.54 -34.98
N HIS A 33 -14.00 -36.73 -34.98
CA HIS A 33 -13.85 -35.47 -35.74
C HIS A 33 -13.71 -35.74 -37.27
N PRO A 34 -13.93 -34.76 -38.17
CA PRO A 34 -12.89 -33.77 -38.52
C PRO A 34 -13.38 -32.32 -38.82
N ASN A 35 -12.41 -31.45 -39.12
CA ASN A 35 -12.51 -30.07 -39.66
C ASN A 35 -12.29 -30.11 -41.21
N PRO A 36 -12.36 -29.04 -42.04
CA PRO A 36 -12.86 -27.66 -41.85
C PRO A 36 -13.66 -27.08 -43.08
N SER A 37 -13.82 -25.74 -43.14
CA SER A 37 -13.84 -24.84 -44.33
C SER A 37 -15.14 -24.45 -45.11
N GLN A 38 -15.26 -23.10 -45.26
CA GLN A 38 -15.81 -22.22 -46.33
C GLN A 38 -17.22 -22.32 -46.95
N GLU A 39 -17.80 -21.10 -47.11
CA GLU A 39 -18.82 -20.63 -48.09
C GLU A 39 -20.21 -21.32 -48.11
N GLY A 40 -21.35 -20.63 -48.31
CA GLY A 40 -21.65 -19.19 -48.42
C GLY A 40 -23.14 -18.99 -48.78
N ILE A 41 -23.71 -17.78 -48.55
CA ILE A 41 -25.10 -17.36 -48.92
C ILE A 41 -26.24 -18.07 -48.14
N THR A 42 -27.25 -17.43 -47.53
CA THR A 42 -27.54 -16.03 -47.09
C THR A 42 -28.27 -16.09 -45.70
N THR A 43 -29.36 -15.43 -45.24
CA THR A 43 -30.35 -14.45 -45.75
C THR A 43 -31.16 -13.77 -44.61
N ARG A 44 -31.67 -12.56 -44.88
CA ARG A 44 -32.75 -11.80 -44.19
C ARG A 44 -32.51 -11.08 -42.83
N SER A 45 -32.82 -9.78 -42.90
CA SER A 45 -33.30 -8.81 -41.88
C SER A 45 -32.32 -8.23 -40.82
N PRO A 46 -32.53 -6.96 -40.39
CA PRO A 46 -31.41 -6.08 -40.05
C PRO A 46 -31.42 -5.52 -38.61
N ARG A 47 -30.30 -4.88 -38.24
CA ARG A 47 -30.19 -4.00 -37.07
C ARG A 47 -30.66 -2.58 -37.41
N TYR A 48 -31.20 -1.85 -36.44
CA TYR A 48 -31.31 -0.39 -36.50
C TYR A 48 -30.09 0.28 -35.85
N SER A 49 -29.79 1.52 -36.27
CA SER A 49 -28.71 2.36 -35.74
C SER A 49 -29.25 3.75 -35.34
N THR A 50 -28.54 4.42 -34.44
CA THR A 50 -28.83 5.77 -33.93
C THR A 50 -28.24 6.88 -34.82
N MET A 51 -28.85 8.09 -34.81
CA MET A 51 -28.19 9.40 -34.53
C MET A 51 -29.11 10.63 -34.73
N LEU A 52 -28.61 11.79 -34.26
CA LEU A 52 -29.12 13.19 -34.35
C LEU A 52 -30.36 13.51 -33.46
N CYS A 53 -30.46 14.60 -32.67
CA CYS A 53 -30.05 16.03 -32.79
C CYS A 53 -31.03 16.89 -33.64
N CYS A 54 -31.41 18.13 -33.30
CA CYS A 54 -31.01 19.06 -32.22
C CYS A 54 -32.11 20.13 -31.95
N ASN A 55 -32.13 20.81 -30.79
CA ASN A 55 -32.13 22.30 -30.63
C ASN A 55 -32.53 22.83 -29.23
N LYS A 56 -32.22 24.11 -28.96
CA LYS A 56 -32.56 24.90 -27.75
C LYS A 56 -33.18 26.27 -28.11
N ALA A 57 -34.14 26.73 -27.30
CA ALA A 57 -34.41 28.14 -26.94
C ALA A 57 -35.31 28.09 -25.68
N VAL A 58 -34.99 28.67 -24.52
CA VAL A 58 -34.80 30.10 -24.17
C VAL A 58 -36.07 30.93 -24.32
N GLN A 59 -36.68 31.28 -23.19
CA GLN A 59 -37.58 32.43 -23.07
C GLN A 59 -37.58 32.94 -21.62
N GLN A 60 -37.70 34.27 -21.45
CA GLN A 60 -37.75 34.96 -20.16
C GLN A 60 -38.60 36.24 -20.30
N ASP A 61 -39.33 36.59 -19.25
CA ASP A 61 -40.05 37.85 -18.96
C ASP A 61 -40.89 38.53 -20.08
N ARG A 62 -42.21 38.65 -19.82
CA ARG A 62 -42.79 39.92 -19.32
C ARG A 62 -44.28 39.79 -18.96
N ALA A 63 -44.75 40.66 -18.07
CA ALA A 63 -46.15 40.75 -17.64
C ALA A 63 -46.84 41.99 -18.22
N VAL A 64 -48.17 41.94 -18.37
CA VAL A 64 -49.05 43.09 -18.63
C VAL A 64 -50.34 42.94 -17.82
N HIS A 65 -50.80 44.03 -17.20
CA HIS A 65 -52.10 44.13 -16.52
C HIS A 65 -53.11 44.88 -17.39
N GLN A 66 -54.34 44.36 -17.45
CA GLN A 66 -55.62 45.04 -17.75
C GLN A 66 -56.73 43.97 -17.73
N SER A 67 -58.02 44.21 -17.44
CA SER A 67 -58.71 45.20 -16.59
C SER A 67 -60.18 44.74 -16.48
N SER A 68 -60.86 45.03 -15.38
CA SER A 68 -62.28 44.68 -15.13
C SER A 68 -63.26 45.65 -15.85
N PRO A 69 -64.59 45.68 -15.62
CA PRO A 69 -65.52 44.75 -14.90
C PRO A 69 -66.83 44.42 -15.69
N PHE A 70 -67.79 43.65 -15.12
CA PHE A 70 -69.19 44.10 -14.80
C PHE A 70 -70.12 42.97 -14.26
N ARG A 71 -71.26 43.40 -13.70
CA ARG A 71 -72.45 42.72 -13.08
C ARG A 71 -72.88 41.35 -13.67
N GLY A 72 -73.62 40.50 -12.95
CA GLY A 72 -74.17 40.55 -11.57
C GLY A 72 -75.48 39.74 -11.41
N LEU A 73 -75.99 39.62 -10.16
CA LEU A 73 -77.30 39.06 -9.71
C LEU A 73 -77.83 37.72 -10.30
N GLY A 74 -78.14 36.78 -9.42
CA GLY A 74 -78.97 35.59 -9.71
C GLY A 74 -78.85 34.54 -8.60
N GLY A 75 -79.96 33.98 -8.12
CA GLY A 75 -79.97 33.04 -6.99
C GLY A 75 -80.95 31.89 -7.18
N LEU A 76 -80.91 30.94 -6.23
CA LEU A 76 -81.74 29.73 -6.12
C LEU A 76 -81.60 28.70 -7.26
N LEU A 77 -81.11 27.52 -6.91
CA LEU A 77 -81.98 26.35 -6.77
C LEU A 77 -81.34 25.24 -5.94
N LEU A 78 -82.16 24.50 -5.19
CA LEU A 78 -81.75 23.28 -4.50
C LEU A 78 -81.64 22.13 -5.51
N CYS A 79 -80.58 21.31 -5.38
CA CYS A 79 -80.65 19.91 -5.73
C CYS A 79 -79.68 19.12 -4.83
N ALA A 80 -80.19 18.14 -4.10
CA ALA A 80 -79.41 17.42 -3.09
C ALA A 80 -78.56 16.31 -3.74
N PHE A 81 -77.24 16.48 -3.74
CA PHE A 81 -76.32 15.38 -3.98
C PHE A 81 -75.88 14.76 -2.67
N VAL A 82 -76.33 13.53 -2.43
CA VAL A 82 -75.81 12.66 -1.37
C VAL A 82 -74.35 12.38 -1.67
N PHE A 83 -73.44 12.90 -0.84
CA PHE A 83 -72.02 12.52 -0.87
C PHE A 83 -71.87 11.08 -0.39
N LEU A 84 -72.08 10.14 -1.31
CA LEU A 84 -71.68 8.74 -1.13
C LEU A 84 -70.19 8.70 -0.83
N TRP A 85 -69.85 8.31 0.40
CA TRP A 85 -68.50 7.96 0.79
C TRP A 85 -68.07 6.68 0.06
N PHE A 86 -67.68 6.82 -1.21
CA PHE A 86 -66.87 5.84 -1.88
C PHE A 86 -65.51 5.81 -1.20
N ASN A 87 -65.39 4.95 -0.18
CA ASN A 87 -64.10 4.39 0.21
C ASN A 87 -63.55 3.65 -1.00
N SER A 88 -62.76 4.35 -1.82
CA SER A 88 -61.98 3.78 -2.91
C SER A 88 -60.82 2.95 -2.34
N SER A 89 -61.18 1.84 -1.69
CA SER A 89 -60.30 0.70 -1.46
C SER A 89 -59.93 0.13 -2.82
N ALA A 90 -58.97 0.78 -3.49
CA ALA A 90 -58.42 0.34 -4.76
C ALA A 90 -58.01 -1.13 -4.60
N GLN A 91 -58.55 -1.99 -5.46
CA GLN A 91 -58.41 -3.43 -5.28
C GLN A 91 -56.96 -3.85 -5.55
N LEU A 92 -56.15 -3.88 -4.49
CA LEU A 92 -54.76 -4.33 -4.52
C LEU A 92 -54.70 -5.69 -5.22
N ASN A 93 -53.96 -5.72 -6.34
CA ASN A 93 -53.88 -6.85 -7.24
C ASN A 93 -52.42 -7.10 -7.67
N THR A 94 -52.22 -8.08 -8.54
CA THR A 94 -50.90 -8.42 -9.11
C THR A 94 -50.23 -7.27 -9.85
N ASP A 95 -51.01 -6.42 -10.49
CA ASP A 95 -50.55 -5.39 -11.44
C ASP A 95 -50.04 -4.17 -10.67
N GLN A 96 -50.69 -3.85 -9.55
CA GLN A 96 -50.22 -2.96 -8.49
C GLN A 96 -49.25 -3.66 -7.52
N GLN A 97 -48.88 -4.91 -7.80
CA GLN A 97 -47.99 -5.76 -7.00
C GLN A 97 -48.37 -5.88 -5.51
N TYR A 98 -49.64 -5.70 -5.14
CA TYR A 98 -50.11 -5.55 -3.75
C TYR A 98 -49.21 -4.62 -2.91
N ALA A 99 -48.80 -3.49 -3.48
CA ALA A 99 -47.82 -2.61 -2.88
C ALA A 99 -48.43 -1.68 -1.81
N LYS A 100 -47.78 -1.58 -0.64
CA LYS A 100 -48.15 -0.65 0.45
C LYS A 100 -46.98 0.26 0.85
N PRO A 101 -47.21 1.48 1.36
CA PRO A 101 -46.16 2.30 1.97
C PRO A 101 -45.53 1.62 3.19
N LEU A 102 -44.20 1.69 3.35
CA LEU A 102 -43.51 1.04 4.47
C LEU A 102 -44.02 1.50 5.85
N LYS A 103 -44.42 2.78 5.98
CA LYS A 103 -44.98 3.33 7.22
C LYS A 103 -46.34 2.68 7.60
N GLU A 104 -47.17 2.33 6.63
CA GLU A 104 -48.40 1.56 6.84
C GLU A 104 -48.05 0.12 7.25
N VAL A 105 -47.18 -0.53 6.50
CA VAL A 105 -46.77 -1.93 6.75
C VAL A 105 -46.14 -2.12 8.14
N LEU A 106 -45.31 -1.18 8.59
CA LEU A 106 -44.75 -1.20 9.96
C LEU A 106 -45.82 -0.95 11.03
N THR A 107 -46.92 -0.27 10.70
CA THR A 107 -48.06 -0.08 11.61
C THR A 107 -48.91 -1.36 11.69
N ASP A 108 -49.17 -1.99 10.55
CA ASP A 108 -49.84 -3.31 10.45
C ASP A 108 -49.06 -4.39 11.22
N ILE A 109 -47.73 -4.45 11.07
CA ILE A 109 -46.87 -5.39 11.81
C ILE A 109 -46.94 -5.12 13.33
N GLN A 110 -46.77 -3.87 13.77
CA GLN A 110 -46.85 -3.53 15.20
C GLN A 110 -48.19 -3.98 15.82
N LYS A 111 -49.30 -3.71 15.12
CA LYS A 111 -50.65 -4.11 15.53
C LYS A 111 -50.84 -5.64 15.54
N LYS A 112 -50.37 -6.35 14.51
CA LYS A 112 -50.60 -7.78 14.31
C LYS A 112 -49.79 -8.68 15.24
N TYR A 113 -48.55 -8.30 15.57
CA TYR A 113 -47.65 -9.10 16.41
C TYR A 113 -47.53 -8.55 17.84
N GLY A 114 -48.18 -7.44 18.16
CA GLY A 114 -48.14 -6.82 19.51
C GLY A 114 -46.75 -6.29 19.86
N ILE A 115 -46.07 -5.67 18.89
CA ILE A 115 -44.70 -5.14 19.05
C ILE A 115 -44.65 -3.63 18.83
N THR A 116 -43.54 -3.00 19.21
CA THR A 116 -43.22 -1.59 18.91
C THR A 116 -41.96 -1.51 18.05
N ILE A 117 -41.98 -0.68 17.02
CA ILE A 117 -40.84 -0.44 16.11
C ILE A 117 -40.52 1.05 16.09
N LYS A 118 -39.40 1.44 16.69
CA LYS A 118 -38.91 2.83 16.73
C LYS A 118 -38.19 3.16 15.43
N TYR A 119 -38.57 4.23 14.75
CA TYR A 119 -37.92 4.73 13.53
C TYR A 119 -38.00 6.26 13.46
N VAL A 120 -37.22 6.87 12.56
CA VAL A 120 -37.40 8.26 12.14
C VAL A 120 -38.02 8.29 10.74
N ASP A 121 -38.88 9.28 10.47
CA ASP A 121 -39.70 9.28 9.25
C ASP A 121 -38.89 9.27 7.94
N SER A 122 -37.69 9.85 7.93
CA SER A 122 -36.77 9.79 6.78
C SER A 122 -36.32 8.38 6.38
N MET A 123 -36.47 7.38 7.25
CA MET A 123 -36.17 5.98 6.93
C MET A 123 -37.33 5.23 6.26
N VAL A 124 -38.56 5.74 6.35
CA VAL A 124 -39.78 5.07 5.88
C VAL A 124 -40.55 5.85 4.82
N ASN A 125 -40.38 7.17 4.77
CA ASN A 125 -40.97 8.02 3.73
C ASN A 125 -40.50 7.58 2.33
N ASN A 126 -41.43 7.61 1.37
CA ASN A 126 -41.22 7.25 -0.03
C ASN A 126 -40.74 5.81 -0.30
N LYS A 127 -40.64 4.93 0.71
CA LYS A 127 -40.38 3.48 0.52
C LYS A 127 -41.70 2.72 0.39
N MET A 128 -41.84 1.94 -0.67
CA MET A 128 -42.97 1.03 -0.92
C MET A 128 -42.53 -0.42 -0.72
N VAL A 129 -43.40 -1.24 -0.13
CA VAL A 129 -43.23 -2.68 0.03
C VAL A 129 -44.15 -3.38 -0.97
N THR A 130 -43.57 -3.98 -2.01
CA THR A 130 -44.31 -4.85 -2.94
C THR A 130 -44.68 -6.17 -2.25
N TYR A 131 -45.83 -6.74 -2.61
CA TYR A 131 -46.41 -7.98 -2.06
C TYR A 131 -46.45 -7.96 -0.53
N ALA A 132 -46.87 -6.83 0.05
CA ALA A 132 -46.66 -6.54 1.47
C ALA A 132 -47.24 -7.61 2.39
N GLU A 133 -48.53 -7.92 2.28
CA GLU A 133 -49.20 -8.88 3.16
C GLU A 133 -48.76 -10.33 2.91
N TRP A 134 -48.38 -10.67 1.67
CA TRP A 134 -47.86 -11.98 1.27
C TRP A 134 -46.50 -12.33 1.90
N LYS A 135 -45.76 -11.34 2.40
CA LYS A 135 -44.47 -11.50 3.08
C LYS A 135 -44.58 -11.86 4.57
N TYR A 136 -45.78 -11.76 5.16
CA TYR A 136 -46.02 -12.05 6.58
C TYR A 136 -45.94 -13.55 6.88
N ARG A 137 -45.42 -13.90 8.05
CA ARG A 137 -45.29 -15.27 8.58
C ARG A 137 -45.82 -15.32 10.03
N PRO A 138 -46.02 -16.50 10.64
CA PRO A 138 -46.39 -16.59 12.06
C PRO A 138 -45.34 -15.94 12.98
N ASP A 139 -44.06 -16.04 12.60
CA ASP A 139 -42.96 -15.35 13.27
C ASP A 139 -42.83 -13.88 12.82
N VAL A 140 -42.54 -12.99 13.78
CA VAL A 140 -42.43 -11.55 13.57
C VAL A 140 -41.07 -11.12 13.02
N GLU A 141 -39.99 -11.82 13.36
CA GLU A 141 -38.63 -11.48 12.92
C GLU A 141 -38.43 -11.90 11.47
N VAL A 142 -38.90 -13.09 11.08
CA VAL A 142 -38.99 -13.54 9.68
C VAL A 142 -39.90 -12.61 8.86
N THR A 143 -41.00 -12.11 9.44
CA THR A 143 -41.86 -11.12 8.78
C THR A 143 -41.11 -9.82 8.53
N LEU A 144 -40.42 -9.29 9.55
CA LEU A 144 -39.62 -8.06 9.41
C LEU A 144 -38.49 -8.22 8.39
N ASP A 145 -37.82 -9.36 8.36
CA ASP A 145 -36.78 -9.68 7.38
C ASP A 145 -37.30 -9.67 5.94
N ASN A 146 -38.42 -10.37 5.66
CA ASN A 146 -39.03 -10.43 4.33
C ASN A 146 -39.45 -9.05 3.79
N ILE A 147 -39.78 -8.12 4.71
CA ILE A 147 -40.27 -6.77 4.42
C ILE A 147 -39.10 -5.78 4.26
N LEU A 148 -38.08 -5.88 5.11
CA LEU A 148 -37.03 -4.87 5.26
C LEU A 148 -35.76 -5.16 4.47
N LYS A 149 -35.33 -6.44 4.34
CA LYS A 149 -34.13 -6.80 3.55
C LYS A 149 -34.20 -6.29 2.10
N PRO A 150 -35.34 -6.37 1.37
CA PRO A 150 -35.47 -5.81 0.02
C PRO A 150 -35.40 -4.27 -0.07
N LEU A 151 -35.36 -3.57 1.07
CA LEU A 151 -35.34 -2.10 1.16
C LEU A 151 -34.05 -1.56 1.79
N GLU A 152 -33.03 -2.42 1.95
CA GLU A 152 -31.75 -2.16 2.63
C GLU A 152 -31.94 -1.72 4.10
N LEU A 153 -32.96 -2.27 4.75
CA LEU A 153 -33.30 -2.02 6.15
C LEU A 153 -33.23 -3.32 6.96
N LYS A 154 -33.12 -3.18 8.28
CA LYS A 154 -33.26 -4.26 9.27
C LYS A 154 -33.83 -3.71 10.57
N VAL A 155 -34.15 -4.57 11.52
CA VAL A 155 -34.42 -4.18 12.92
C VAL A 155 -33.28 -4.59 13.84
N LYS A 156 -33.03 -3.79 14.87
CA LYS A 156 -32.35 -4.22 16.09
C LYS A 156 -33.39 -4.43 17.18
N LYS A 157 -33.41 -5.61 17.79
CA LYS A 157 -34.20 -5.89 19.00
C LYS A 157 -33.57 -5.13 20.18
N GLU A 158 -34.33 -4.28 20.85
CA GLU A 158 -33.87 -3.50 22.01
C GLU A 158 -34.28 -4.15 23.33
N LYS A 159 -35.48 -4.73 23.38
CA LYS A 159 -36.06 -5.51 24.50
C LYS A 159 -37.05 -6.54 23.93
N ASP A 160 -37.68 -7.36 24.78
CA ASP A 160 -38.85 -8.11 24.33
C ASP A 160 -39.90 -7.16 23.72
N LYS A 161 -40.47 -7.57 22.59
CA LYS A 161 -41.45 -6.84 21.76
C LYS A 161 -41.06 -5.40 21.37
N GLN A 162 -39.83 -4.95 21.61
CA GLN A 162 -39.34 -3.62 21.21
C GLN A 162 -38.19 -3.72 20.23
N TYR A 163 -38.38 -3.12 19.06
CA TYR A 163 -37.44 -3.08 17.96
C TYR A 163 -37.13 -1.63 17.58
N LYS A 164 -35.97 -1.42 16.96
CA LYS A 164 -35.58 -0.16 16.34
C LYS A 164 -35.16 -0.42 14.90
N LEU A 165 -35.71 0.35 13.97
CA LEU A 165 -35.36 0.29 12.56
C LEU A 165 -33.92 0.78 12.36
N SER A 166 -33.19 0.10 11.49
CA SER A 166 -31.80 0.39 11.10
C SER A 166 -31.66 0.30 9.58
N ALA A 167 -30.68 1.00 9.02
CA ALA A 167 -30.14 0.63 7.72
C ALA A 167 -29.42 -0.73 7.81
N TYR A 168 -29.21 -1.36 6.66
CA TYR A 168 -28.23 -2.43 6.51
C TYR A 168 -26.82 -1.93 6.88
N GLU A 169 -26.03 -2.79 7.53
CA GLU A 169 -24.67 -2.50 7.99
C GLU A 169 -23.71 -3.49 7.33
N TYR A 170 -23.07 -3.12 6.21
CA TYR A 170 -22.12 -4.02 5.51
C TYR A 170 -20.97 -4.51 6.40
N TYR A 171 -20.63 -3.71 7.42
CA TYR A 171 -19.58 -3.94 8.40
C TYR A 171 -20.03 -4.71 9.66
N ARG A 172 -21.31 -5.12 9.78
CA ARG A 172 -21.82 -5.87 10.95
C ARG A 172 -22.67 -7.07 10.55
N TRP A 173 -22.15 -8.25 10.80
CA TRP A 173 -22.78 -9.54 10.57
C TRP A 173 -23.33 -10.13 11.89
N PRO A 174 -24.19 -11.16 11.86
CA PRO A 174 -24.40 -12.07 12.98
C PRO A 174 -23.09 -12.74 13.41
N VAL A 175 -23.01 -13.15 14.68
CA VAL A 175 -21.79 -13.76 15.25
C VAL A 175 -21.50 -15.09 14.55
N GLU A 176 -22.54 -15.90 14.37
CA GLU A 176 -22.49 -17.23 13.76
C GLU A 176 -22.09 -17.17 12.27
N GLU A 177 -22.53 -16.13 11.55
CA GLU A 177 -22.13 -15.91 10.15
C GLU A 177 -20.67 -15.44 10.04
N GLY A 178 -20.21 -14.57 10.96
CA GLY A 178 -18.82 -14.13 11.01
C GLY A 178 -17.85 -15.25 11.41
N TRP A 179 -18.27 -16.13 12.33
CA TRP A 179 -17.53 -17.36 12.68
C TRP A 179 -17.48 -18.36 11.53
N ALA A 180 -18.59 -18.60 10.83
CA ALA A 180 -18.59 -19.46 9.65
C ALA A 180 -17.67 -18.94 8.53
N GLU A 181 -17.57 -17.62 8.35
CA GLU A 181 -16.61 -16.99 7.43
C GLU A 181 -15.17 -17.05 7.95
N MET A 182 -14.94 -16.88 9.26
CA MET A 182 -13.62 -17.07 9.88
C MET A 182 -13.13 -18.52 9.73
N ASP A 183 -14.00 -19.52 9.87
CA ASP A 183 -13.69 -20.93 9.65
C ASP A 183 -13.46 -21.24 8.16
N ARG A 184 -14.24 -20.63 7.25
CA ARG A 184 -13.99 -20.70 5.80
C ARG A 184 -12.64 -20.08 5.41
N ILE A 185 -12.24 -18.99 6.08
CA ILE A 185 -10.93 -18.34 5.91
C ILE A 185 -9.83 -19.26 6.44
N ALA A 186 -9.96 -19.75 7.68
CA ALA A 186 -8.99 -20.64 8.32
C ALA A 186 -8.80 -21.98 7.58
N ALA A 187 -9.83 -22.47 6.87
CA ALA A 187 -9.73 -23.68 6.05
C ALA A 187 -8.80 -23.56 4.82
N GLN A 188 -8.40 -22.35 4.42
CA GLN A 188 -7.56 -22.11 3.24
C GLN A 188 -6.07 -22.43 3.44
N TYR A 189 -5.61 -22.58 4.69
CA TYR A 189 -4.21 -22.80 5.05
C TYR A 189 -4.10 -23.66 6.32
N LYS A 190 -3.09 -24.54 6.41
CA LYS A 190 -2.94 -25.55 7.47
C LYS A 190 -1.51 -25.66 8.00
N THR A 191 -0.55 -24.99 7.37
CA THR A 191 0.86 -24.94 7.79
C THR A 191 1.38 -23.50 7.86
N VAL A 192 2.56 -23.31 8.45
CA VAL A 192 3.21 -22.00 8.53
C VAL A 192 3.60 -21.47 7.13
N GLU A 193 3.95 -22.35 6.20
CA GLU A 193 4.31 -22.01 4.82
C GLU A 193 3.10 -21.52 4.02
N GLU A 194 1.96 -22.20 4.16
CA GLU A 194 0.69 -21.78 3.55
C GLU A 194 0.20 -20.45 4.14
N TRP A 195 0.41 -20.23 5.44
CA TRP A 195 0.10 -18.97 6.10
C TRP A 195 1.05 -17.82 5.72
N GLU A 196 2.36 -18.05 5.59
CA GLU A 196 3.27 -17.03 5.06
C GLU A 196 2.92 -16.65 3.61
N LYS A 197 2.54 -17.63 2.77
CA LYS A 197 2.00 -17.36 1.43
C LYS A 197 0.74 -16.52 1.49
N ARG A 198 -0.22 -16.85 2.36
CA ARG A 198 -1.45 -16.07 2.57
C ARG A 198 -1.15 -14.63 3.01
N LYS A 199 -0.22 -14.42 3.95
CA LYS A 199 0.22 -13.06 4.36
C LYS A 199 0.88 -12.29 3.21
N ALA A 200 1.64 -12.97 2.36
CA ALA A 200 2.27 -12.38 1.17
C ALA A 200 1.26 -12.03 0.06
N GLU A 201 0.11 -12.71 -0.01
CA GLU A 201 -1.01 -12.35 -0.89
C GLU A 201 -1.86 -11.20 -0.30
N LEU A 202 -2.12 -11.20 1.01
CA LEU A 202 -2.93 -10.18 1.68
C LEU A 202 -2.22 -8.81 1.71
N LYS A 203 -0.96 -8.73 2.14
CA LYS A 203 -0.25 -7.45 2.33
C LYS A 203 -0.25 -6.52 1.10
N PRO A 204 0.05 -6.96 -0.14
CA PRO A 204 -0.03 -6.09 -1.32
C PRO A 204 -1.48 -5.69 -1.64
N CYS A 205 -2.44 -6.61 -1.53
CA CYS A 205 -3.86 -6.28 -1.76
C CYS A 205 -4.39 -5.25 -0.75
N LEU A 206 -4.04 -5.37 0.53
CA LEU A 206 -4.40 -4.36 1.55
C LEU A 206 -3.86 -2.97 1.20
N LYS A 207 -2.65 -2.90 0.61
CA LYS A 207 -2.08 -1.63 0.11
C LYS A 207 -2.79 -1.14 -1.15
N GLU A 208 -3.12 -2.01 -2.09
CA GLU A 208 -3.86 -1.66 -3.31
C GLU A 208 -5.28 -1.14 -3.00
N ALA A 209 -6.02 -1.82 -2.12
CA ALA A 209 -7.34 -1.41 -1.67
C ALA A 209 -7.32 -0.06 -0.93
N LEU A 210 -6.22 0.27 -0.24
CA LEU A 210 -5.98 1.59 0.35
C LEU A 210 -5.44 2.62 -0.65
N GLN A 211 -5.14 2.26 -1.90
CA GLN A 211 -4.46 3.10 -2.90
C GLN A 211 -3.06 3.57 -2.42
N LEU A 212 -2.32 2.70 -1.73
CA LEU A 212 -0.97 2.92 -1.18
C LEU A 212 0.03 1.82 -1.58
N ASN A 213 -0.21 1.10 -2.69
CA ASN A 213 0.77 0.16 -3.27
C ASN A 213 2.01 0.91 -3.78
N HIS A 214 1.81 2.01 -4.52
CA HIS A 214 2.82 3.02 -4.80
C HIS A 214 2.67 4.16 -3.78
N LEU A 215 3.40 4.09 -2.67
CA LEU A 215 3.39 5.14 -1.66
C LEU A 215 3.93 6.46 -2.25
N PRO A 216 3.24 7.61 -2.09
CA PRO A 216 3.77 8.91 -2.46
C PRO A 216 5.15 9.22 -1.89
N ALA A 217 5.82 10.21 -2.48
CA ALA A 217 6.96 10.85 -1.82
C ALA A 217 6.52 11.45 -0.47
N ALA A 218 7.45 11.55 0.49
CA ALA A 218 7.23 12.42 1.65
C ALA A 218 7.47 13.87 1.20
N PRO A 219 6.61 14.83 1.58
CA PRO A 219 6.88 16.25 1.38
C PRO A 219 8.21 16.65 2.03
N ASN A 220 8.98 17.54 1.37
CA ASN A 220 10.30 17.98 1.83
C ASN A 220 10.24 19.05 2.93
N SER A 221 9.06 19.37 3.47
CA SER A 221 8.91 20.35 4.54
C SER A 221 9.44 19.84 5.87
N LYS A 222 9.76 20.77 6.77
CA LYS A 222 10.17 20.42 8.14
C LYS A 222 8.91 20.32 9.01
N PRO A 223 8.76 19.26 9.83
CA PRO A 223 7.71 19.19 10.83
C PRO A 223 7.71 20.42 11.74
N ILE A 224 6.51 20.94 12.02
CA ILE A 224 6.32 22.11 12.88
C ILE A 224 6.20 21.60 14.31
N VAL A 225 7.10 22.04 15.20
CA VAL A 225 7.23 21.55 16.58
C VAL A 225 7.00 22.70 17.56
N THR A 226 6.10 22.53 18.53
CA THR A 226 5.86 23.54 19.58
C THR A 226 6.90 23.46 20.71
N PRO A 227 7.10 24.56 21.49
CA PRO A 227 8.03 24.55 22.61
C PRO A 227 7.77 23.42 23.61
N LYS A 228 8.86 22.77 24.04
CA LYS A 228 8.84 21.66 24.99
C LYS A 228 8.25 22.06 26.33
N ARG A 229 7.20 21.35 26.76
CA ARG A 229 6.58 21.45 28.09
C ARG A 229 7.13 20.34 28.98
N LEU A 230 7.36 20.64 30.26
CA LEU A 230 8.03 19.74 31.21
C LEU A 230 7.08 19.35 32.34
N PHE A 231 7.04 18.06 32.67
CA PHE A 231 6.19 17.46 33.70
C PHE A 231 7.01 16.47 34.56
N ASP A 232 6.39 15.82 35.54
CA ASP A 232 7.07 14.82 36.38
C ASP A 232 7.53 13.60 35.56
N GLY A 233 8.83 13.55 35.22
CA GLY A 233 9.48 12.45 34.54
C GLY A 233 9.37 12.45 33.01
N TYR A 234 8.47 13.24 32.42
CA TYR A 234 8.27 13.33 30.96
C TYR A 234 8.19 14.78 30.46
N SER A 235 8.36 14.96 29.16
CA SER A 235 8.07 16.20 28.42
C SER A 235 7.05 15.97 27.33
N VAL A 236 6.34 17.02 26.91
CA VAL A 236 5.45 17.00 25.74
C VAL A 236 5.86 18.09 24.74
N GLU A 237 5.91 17.72 23.46
CA GLU A 237 6.10 18.60 22.30
C GLU A 237 4.96 18.32 21.31
N ASN A 238 4.22 19.32 20.83
CA ASN A 238 3.21 19.09 19.80
C ASN A 238 3.87 19.18 18.42
N VAL A 239 3.48 18.31 17.50
CA VAL A 239 4.11 18.18 16.18
C VAL A 239 3.04 18.12 15.09
N ALA A 240 3.17 18.95 14.06
CA ALA A 240 2.44 18.78 12.80
C ALA A 240 3.41 18.32 11.70
N ILE A 241 2.98 17.32 10.92
CA ILE A 241 3.74 16.71 9.82
C ILE A 241 2.93 16.86 8.54
N GLU A 242 3.57 17.33 7.47
CA GLU A 242 2.97 17.34 6.14
C GLU A 242 3.06 15.94 5.51
N ILE A 243 1.91 15.36 5.15
CA ILE A 243 1.81 13.96 4.70
C ILE A 243 1.64 13.83 3.18
N LEU A 244 1.05 14.86 2.57
CA LEU A 244 0.95 15.18 1.14
C LEU A 244 1.07 16.71 1.02
N PRO A 245 1.40 17.30 -0.15
CA PRO A 245 1.51 18.75 -0.31
C PRO A 245 0.29 19.52 0.24
N GLY A 246 0.51 20.32 1.27
CA GLY A 246 -0.52 21.07 1.99
C GLY A 246 -1.44 20.26 2.92
N VAL A 247 -1.32 18.94 3.04
CA VAL A 247 -2.13 18.12 3.96
C VAL A 247 -1.33 17.82 5.22
N TRP A 248 -1.80 18.27 6.37
CA TRP A 248 -1.11 18.11 7.65
C TRP A 248 -1.81 17.09 8.56
N ILE A 249 -1.03 16.37 9.36
CA ILE A 249 -1.50 15.58 10.51
C ILE A 249 -0.82 16.08 11.78
N ASN A 250 -1.59 16.18 12.86
CA ASN A 250 -1.17 16.81 14.10
C ASN A 250 -1.15 15.81 15.25
N GLY A 251 -0.26 16.00 16.21
CA GLY A 251 -0.13 15.13 17.37
C GLY A 251 0.75 15.70 18.48
N SER A 252 0.94 14.90 19.52
CA SER A 252 1.76 15.23 20.69
C SER A 252 2.75 14.12 21.01
N LEU A 253 4.03 14.46 21.05
CA LEU A 253 5.15 13.60 21.42
C LEU A 253 5.41 13.69 22.92
N TYR A 254 5.06 12.63 23.64
CA TYR A 254 5.41 12.41 25.04
C TYR A 254 6.75 11.66 25.10
N LYS A 255 7.71 12.15 25.89
CA LYS A 255 9.08 11.58 25.93
C LYS A 255 9.68 11.63 27.35
N PRO A 256 10.39 10.59 27.83
CA PRO A 256 11.08 10.62 29.12
C PRO A 256 12.12 11.75 29.22
N LEU A 257 12.22 12.38 30.38
CA LEU A 257 13.27 13.35 30.70
C LEU A 257 14.63 12.70 30.99
N LYS A 258 14.63 11.44 31.45
CA LYS A 258 15.83 10.70 31.86
C LYS A 258 15.84 9.32 31.21
N PHE A 259 16.77 9.09 30.30
CA PHE A 259 17.00 7.81 29.62
C PHE A 259 18.50 7.66 29.25
N LYS A 260 18.91 6.48 28.77
CA LYS A 260 20.24 6.20 28.25
C LYS A 260 20.14 5.45 26.93
N GLY A 261 20.98 5.81 25.96
CA GLY A 261 20.96 5.20 24.63
C GLY A 261 19.66 5.48 23.86
N LYS A 262 19.25 4.53 23.02
CA LYS A 262 18.01 4.58 22.25
C LYS A 262 16.81 4.06 23.07
N ILE A 263 15.65 4.69 22.90
CA ILE A 263 14.40 4.36 23.59
C ILE A 263 13.30 3.89 22.62
N PRO A 264 12.35 3.04 23.08
CA PRO A 264 11.24 2.57 22.25
C PRO A 264 10.35 3.71 21.73
N VAL A 265 9.61 3.42 20.66
CA VAL A 265 8.61 4.32 20.07
C VAL A 265 7.25 3.63 20.08
N ILE A 266 6.19 4.31 20.54
CA ILE A 266 4.82 3.76 20.63
C ILE A 266 3.82 4.71 19.96
N LEU A 267 3.25 4.25 18.83
CA LEU A 267 2.14 4.94 18.19
C LEU A 267 0.85 4.76 19.00
N ASN A 268 0.11 5.84 19.20
CA ASN A 268 -1.15 5.87 19.93
C ASN A 268 -2.30 6.41 19.04
N PRO A 269 -2.71 5.67 17.99
CA PRO A 269 -3.94 5.97 17.23
C PRO A 269 -5.16 5.96 18.14
N ASP A 270 -6.17 6.71 17.75
CA ASP A 270 -7.26 7.10 18.66
C ASP A 270 -8.63 6.58 18.22
N GLY A 271 -9.57 6.48 19.16
CA GLY A 271 -10.92 5.96 18.93
C GLY A 271 -12.00 7.04 18.86
N HIS A 272 -13.17 6.70 18.31
CA HIS A 272 -14.31 7.60 18.08
C HIS A 272 -15.05 8.10 19.34
N TRP A 273 -14.37 8.18 20.48
CA TRP A 273 -14.89 8.88 21.66
C TRP A 273 -14.68 10.39 21.54
N GLU A 274 -15.48 11.18 22.26
CA GLU A 274 -15.43 12.64 22.23
C GLU A 274 -14.02 13.19 22.54
N LYS A 275 -13.70 14.36 21.98
CA LYS A 275 -12.43 15.09 22.13
C LYS A 275 -11.16 14.34 21.70
N GLN A 276 -11.29 13.19 21.00
CA GLN A 276 -10.19 12.42 20.42
C GLN A 276 -8.93 12.35 21.33
N ARG A 277 -7.72 12.55 20.80
CA ARG A 277 -6.45 12.50 21.58
C ARG A 277 -6.35 13.48 22.76
N TYR A 278 -7.25 14.46 22.88
CA TYR A 278 -7.19 15.49 23.92
C TYR A 278 -7.77 15.04 25.27
N ARG A 279 -8.59 13.99 25.30
CA ARG A 279 -9.21 13.50 26.54
C ARG A 279 -8.20 12.88 27.52
N ALA A 280 -8.57 12.87 28.79
CA ALA A 280 -7.67 12.50 29.89
C ALA A 280 -7.05 11.10 29.73
N ASP A 281 -7.82 10.06 29.36
CA ASP A 281 -7.29 8.69 29.19
C ASP A 281 -6.20 8.57 28.11
N CYS A 282 -6.24 9.39 27.07
CA CYS A 282 -5.21 9.40 26.03
C CYS A 282 -3.93 10.10 26.50
N GLN A 283 -4.07 11.20 27.25
CA GLN A 283 -2.93 11.84 27.91
C GLN A 283 -2.29 10.93 28.97
N LEU A 284 -3.10 10.30 29.82
CA LEU A 284 -2.68 9.30 30.83
C LEU A 284 -1.92 8.16 30.17
N ARG A 285 -2.47 7.58 29.08
CA ARG A 285 -1.84 6.49 28.32
C ARG A 285 -0.45 6.87 27.80
N CYS A 286 -0.31 8.04 27.17
CA CYS A 286 0.95 8.46 26.55
C CYS A 286 1.99 8.93 27.58
N ALA A 287 1.57 9.68 28.60
CA ALA A 287 2.45 10.13 29.67
C ALA A 287 2.95 8.96 30.53
N ALA A 288 2.11 7.95 30.81
CA ALA A 288 2.52 6.73 31.51
C ALA A 288 3.61 5.98 30.73
N MET A 289 3.43 5.78 29.42
CA MET A 289 4.45 5.20 28.54
C MET A 289 5.76 6.02 28.52
N ALA A 290 5.66 7.35 28.56
CA ALA A 290 6.81 8.24 28.65
C ALA A 290 7.55 8.14 29.99
N LYS A 291 6.83 8.12 31.13
CA LYS A 291 7.41 7.90 32.46
C LYS A 291 8.11 6.53 32.56
N MET A 292 7.54 5.49 31.95
CA MET A 292 8.17 4.16 31.87
C MET A 292 9.39 4.11 30.93
N GLY A 293 9.59 5.08 30.03
CA GLY A 293 10.82 5.23 29.24
C GLY A 293 10.69 5.11 27.71
N ALA A 294 9.49 5.20 27.13
CA ALA A 294 9.28 5.21 25.67
C ALA A 294 8.98 6.62 25.13
N MET A 295 9.24 6.87 23.84
CA MET A 295 8.52 7.93 23.12
C MET A 295 7.10 7.43 22.84
N ALA A 296 6.07 8.16 23.26
CA ALA A 296 4.68 7.87 22.92
C ALA A 296 4.09 9.03 22.11
N PHE A 297 3.46 8.73 20.98
CA PHE A 297 2.93 9.74 20.07
C PHE A 297 1.46 9.46 19.75
N SER A 298 0.57 10.37 20.18
CA SER A 298 -0.85 10.34 19.84
C SER A 298 -1.20 11.48 18.90
N TYR A 299 -2.13 11.24 17.98
CA TYR A 299 -2.39 12.06 16.81
C TYR A 299 -3.88 12.19 16.50
N ASP A 300 -4.23 13.22 15.73
CA ASP A 300 -5.59 13.49 15.28
C ASP A 300 -6.14 12.36 14.40
N LEU A 301 -7.44 12.09 14.54
CA LEU A 301 -8.20 11.41 13.49
C LEU A 301 -8.38 12.34 12.29
N PHE A 302 -8.56 11.78 11.09
CA PHE A 302 -8.78 12.61 9.90
C PHE A 302 -10.06 13.44 10.05
N ALA A 303 -9.99 14.74 9.77
CA ALA A 303 -11.10 15.69 10.00
C ALA A 303 -11.63 15.73 11.46
N TRP A 304 -10.77 15.44 12.45
CA TRP A 304 -10.99 15.75 13.87
C TRP A 304 -9.84 16.65 14.37
N GLY A 305 -10.02 17.30 15.52
CA GLY A 305 -8.97 18.12 16.13
C GLY A 305 -8.52 19.28 15.23
N GLU A 306 -7.22 19.44 15.04
CA GLU A 306 -6.67 20.47 14.15
C GLU A 306 -6.85 20.12 12.67
N SER A 307 -7.15 18.86 12.34
CA SER A 307 -7.57 18.47 10.98
C SER A 307 -8.90 19.15 10.57
N LEU A 308 -9.73 19.60 11.53
CA LEU A 308 -10.92 20.43 11.27
C LEU A 308 -10.59 21.83 10.73
N LEU A 309 -9.33 22.28 10.84
CA LEU A 309 -8.88 23.50 10.17
C LEU A 309 -8.78 23.30 8.65
N GLN A 310 -8.69 22.05 8.17
CA GLN A 310 -8.56 21.69 6.75
C GLN A 310 -9.84 21.07 6.16
N PHE A 311 -10.56 20.26 6.94
CA PHE A 311 -11.68 19.43 6.48
C PHE A 311 -12.91 19.56 7.40
N LYS A 312 -14.09 19.15 6.94
CA LYS A 312 -15.32 19.20 7.75
C LYS A 312 -15.50 17.89 8.52
N VAL A 313 -16.19 17.91 9.65
CA VAL A 313 -16.37 16.69 10.48
C VAL A 313 -17.08 15.55 9.74
N GLU A 314 -17.92 15.87 8.75
CA GLU A 314 -18.58 14.90 7.87
C GLU A 314 -17.59 14.14 6.98
N ASP A 315 -16.47 14.77 6.60
CA ASP A 315 -15.46 14.19 5.72
C ASP A 315 -14.77 12.97 6.33
N HIS A 316 -14.75 12.84 7.67
CA HIS A 316 -14.30 11.65 8.39
C HIS A 316 -15.08 10.37 8.01
N ARG A 317 -16.30 10.54 7.50
CA ARG A 317 -17.16 9.43 7.03
C ARG A 317 -17.09 9.22 5.51
N ARG A 318 -16.07 9.76 4.83
CA ARG A 318 -15.72 9.39 3.44
C ARG A 318 -14.61 8.33 3.44
N SER A 319 -14.58 7.45 2.43
CA SER A 319 -13.66 6.31 2.35
C SER A 319 -12.18 6.69 2.40
N LEU A 320 -11.80 7.81 1.77
CA LEU A 320 -10.41 8.30 1.75
C LEU A 320 -9.84 8.61 3.14
N ALA A 321 -10.68 8.86 4.15
CA ALA A 321 -10.25 9.04 5.53
C ALA A 321 -9.41 7.84 6.04
N MET A 322 -9.77 6.62 5.64
CA MET A 322 -9.04 5.39 5.99
C MET A 322 -7.60 5.40 5.44
N THR A 323 -7.46 5.73 4.15
CA THR A 323 -6.18 5.87 3.43
C THR A 323 -5.33 6.99 4.00
N ILE A 324 -5.93 8.15 4.29
CA ILE A 324 -5.19 9.32 4.79
C ILE A 324 -4.70 9.10 6.24
N GLN A 325 -5.49 8.41 7.08
CA GLN A 325 -5.01 7.98 8.40
C GLN A 325 -3.86 6.96 8.27
N ALA A 326 -3.93 6.00 7.36
CA ALA A 326 -2.86 5.02 7.14
C ALA A 326 -1.56 5.67 6.62
N LEU A 327 -1.66 6.57 5.65
CA LEU A 327 -0.55 7.39 5.16
C LEU A 327 0.02 8.27 6.28
N GLY A 328 -0.85 8.90 7.09
CA GLY A 328 -0.46 9.69 8.25
C GLY A 328 0.33 8.89 9.27
N ALA A 329 -0.14 7.70 9.63
CA ALA A 329 0.57 6.79 10.54
C ALA A 329 1.94 6.35 9.99
N ILE A 330 2.07 6.10 8.68
CA ILE A 330 3.37 5.84 8.03
C ILE A 330 4.32 7.03 8.20
N ARG A 331 3.85 8.26 7.90
CA ARG A 331 4.66 9.49 7.98
C ARG A 331 5.05 9.89 9.41
N ILE A 332 4.14 9.69 10.36
CA ILE A 332 4.44 9.81 11.79
C ILE A 332 5.53 8.81 12.19
N LEU A 333 5.45 7.56 11.72
CA LEU A 333 6.47 6.55 12.03
C LEU A 333 7.81 6.85 11.34
N ASP A 334 7.80 7.36 10.10
CA ASP A 334 9.00 7.87 9.39
C ASP A 334 9.70 8.95 10.24
N TYR A 335 8.96 9.95 10.72
CA TYR A 335 9.47 11.05 11.56
C TYR A 335 9.99 10.58 12.94
N LEU A 336 9.27 9.68 13.61
CA LEU A 336 9.65 9.21 14.94
C LEU A 336 10.88 8.29 14.90
N LEU A 337 11.01 7.44 13.88
CA LEU A 337 12.17 6.56 13.73
C LEU A 337 13.41 7.29 13.20
N ALA A 338 13.24 8.46 12.57
CA ALA A 338 14.34 9.36 12.23
C ALA A 338 14.92 10.12 13.44
N GLN A 339 14.27 10.09 14.61
CA GLN A 339 14.82 10.72 15.81
C GLN A 339 16.10 10.00 16.27
N LYS A 340 17.16 10.78 16.54
CA LYS A 340 18.46 10.25 16.98
C LYS A 340 18.38 9.27 18.17
N ASP A 341 17.44 9.51 19.07
CA ASP A 341 17.23 8.74 20.30
C ASP A 341 16.25 7.55 20.12
N ALA A 342 15.69 7.31 18.92
CA ALA A 342 14.70 6.26 18.70
C ALA A 342 15.32 4.86 18.46
N ASP A 343 14.71 3.84 19.03
CA ASP A 343 15.06 2.44 18.83
C ASP A 343 14.17 1.79 17.76
N THR A 344 14.71 1.62 16.55
CA THR A 344 14.03 1.00 15.40
C THR A 344 13.71 -0.49 15.60
N ASN A 345 14.23 -1.12 16.64
CA ASN A 345 13.96 -2.52 16.98
C ASN A 345 12.90 -2.67 18.10
N ARG A 346 12.47 -1.56 18.72
CA ARG A 346 11.45 -1.56 19.78
C ARG A 346 10.33 -0.56 19.46
N VAL A 347 9.49 -0.95 18.51
CA VAL A 347 8.36 -0.15 18.02
C VAL A 347 7.04 -0.80 18.44
N GLY A 348 6.23 -0.08 19.20
CA GLY A 348 4.89 -0.48 19.63
C GLY A 348 3.78 0.32 18.92
N ILE A 349 2.56 -0.21 18.97
CA ILE A 349 1.34 0.51 18.60
C ILE A 349 0.16 0.04 19.47
N THR A 350 -0.69 0.97 19.92
CA THR A 350 -1.91 0.65 20.68
C THR A 350 -2.96 1.73 20.55
N GLY A 351 -4.22 1.32 20.40
CA GLY A 351 -5.36 2.21 20.24
C GLY A 351 -6.66 1.49 20.60
N GLY A 352 -7.67 2.27 20.98
CA GLY A 352 -8.98 1.77 21.38
C GLY A 352 -10.03 1.97 20.30
N SER A 353 -11.06 1.11 20.22
CA SER A 353 -12.16 1.25 19.25
C SER A 353 -11.64 1.36 17.82
N GLY A 354 -12.04 2.36 17.03
CA GLY A 354 -11.47 2.61 15.69
C GLY A 354 -9.93 2.75 15.66
N GLY A 355 -9.31 3.21 16.74
CA GLY A 355 -7.85 3.23 16.90
C GLY A 355 -7.25 1.84 17.11
N GLY A 356 -8.04 0.89 17.61
CA GLY A 356 -7.72 -0.55 17.68
C GLY A 356 -7.84 -1.22 16.30
N SER A 357 -8.89 -0.90 15.53
CA SER A 357 -9.03 -1.27 14.12
C SER A 357 -7.81 -0.78 13.30
N HIS A 358 -7.41 0.48 13.52
CA HIS A 358 -6.22 1.08 12.91
C HIS A 358 -4.90 0.45 13.41
N THR A 359 -4.82 0.08 14.68
CA THR A 359 -3.68 -0.64 15.28
C THR A 359 -3.43 -1.98 14.59
N VAL A 360 -4.50 -2.74 14.31
CA VAL A 360 -4.43 -3.99 13.55
C VAL A 360 -3.94 -3.73 12.12
N LEU A 361 -4.59 -2.81 11.40
CA LEU A 361 -4.26 -2.49 10.01
C LEU A 361 -2.80 -2.06 9.85
N MET A 362 -2.32 -1.13 10.66
CA MET A 362 -0.94 -0.64 10.57
C MET A 362 0.08 -1.72 10.93
N THR A 363 -0.21 -2.61 11.89
CA THR A 363 0.66 -3.75 12.21
C THR A 363 0.78 -4.72 11.04
N ALA A 364 -0.30 -4.96 10.29
CA ALA A 364 -0.30 -5.80 9.09
C ALA A 364 0.45 -5.16 7.90
N LEU A 365 0.40 -3.83 7.75
CA LEU A 365 0.99 -3.10 6.63
C LEU A 365 2.50 -2.78 6.80
N ASP A 366 2.94 -2.50 8.02
CA ASP A 366 4.30 -2.00 8.32
C ASP A 366 5.07 -2.91 9.29
N ASP A 367 6.07 -3.61 8.75
CA ASP A 367 6.91 -4.54 9.50
C ASP A 367 7.92 -3.85 10.45
N ARG A 368 8.00 -2.52 10.46
CA ARG A 368 8.76 -1.76 11.47
C ARG A 368 8.12 -1.90 12.84
N ILE A 369 6.79 -2.03 12.91
CA ILE A 369 6.04 -2.30 14.15
C ILE A 369 6.37 -3.71 14.66
N LYS A 370 6.82 -3.80 15.92
CA LYS A 370 7.30 -5.03 16.58
C LYS A 370 6.39 -5.54 17.69
N VAL A 371 5.53 -4.68 18.24
CA VAL A 371 4.59 -4.99 19.33
C VAL A 371 3.25 -4.30 19.03
N SER A 372 2.13 -4.98 19.22
CA SER A 372 0.79 -4.42 18.97
C SER A 372 -0.17 -4.67 20.13
N ALA A 373 -1.06 -3.72 20.42
CA ALA A 373 -2.13 -3.92 21.40
C ALA A 373 -3.44 -3.20 20.99
N PRO A 374 -4.28 -3.80 20.13
CA PRO A 374 -5.63 -3.31 19.88
C PRO A 374 -6.53 -3.54 21.11
N VAL A 375 -7.38 -2.55 21.40
CA VAL A 375 -8.24 -2.50 22.59
C VAL A 375 -9.68 -2.23 22.18
N VAL A 376 -10.62 -3.05 22.67
CA VAL A 376 -12.09 -2.90 22.49
C VAL A 376 -12.48 -2.61 21.02
N SER A 377 -11.93 -3.42 20.10
CA SER A 377 -12.09 -3.21 18.65
C SER A 377 -12.26 -4.48 17.82
N LEU A 378 -11.59 -5.58 18.20
CA LEU A 378 -11.38 -6.73 17.32
C LEU A 378 -12.52 -7.75 17.41
N SER A 379 -13.08 -8.13 16.26
CA SER A 379 -13.94 -9.31 16.10
C SER A 379 -13.94 -9.82 14.66
N SER A 380 -14.39 -11.05 14.42
CA SER A 380 -14.63 -11.62 13.08
C SER A 380 -15.95 -11.19 12.43
N TYR A 381 -16.89 -10.64 13.20
CA TYR A 381 -18.25 -10.27 12.76
C TYR A 381 -18.53 -8.76 12.72
N PHE A 382 -17.61 -7.91 13.22
CA PHE A 382 -17.69 -6.45 13.11
C PHE A 382 -16.40 -5.84 12.57
N TYR A 383 -16.51 -5.16 11.43
CA TYR A 383 -15.36 -4.69 10.63
C TYR A 383 -14.96 -3.23 10.92
N GLY A 384 -15.76 -2.49 11.69
CA GLY A 384 -15.60 -1.06 11.95
C GLY A 384 -16.76 -0.25 11.37
N GLY A 385 -17.41 0.57 12.19
CA GLY A 385 -18.66 1.28 11.85
C GLY A 385 -18.45 2.66 11.21
N CYS A 386 -17.20 3.11 11.12
CA CYS A 386 -16.82 4.31 10.41
C CYS A 386 -16.14 3.97 9.07
N PRO A 387 -16.43 4.69 7.97
CA PRO A 387 -15.69 4.57 6.71
C PRO A 387 -14.17 4.84 6.82
N CYS A 388 -13.70 5.45 7.92
CA CYS A 388 -12.26 5.53 8.22
C CYS A 388 -11.63 4.19 8.71
N GLU A 389 -12.44 3.15 8.96
CA GLU A 389 -12.04 1.79 9.37
C GLU A 389 -12.34 0.72 8.30
N SER A 390 -13.42 0.91 7.53
CA SER A 390 -13.98 -0.10 6.62
C SER A 390 -14.45 0.46 5.26
N GLY A 391 -14.23 1.76 5.01
CA GLY A 391 -14.70 2.44 3.80
C GLY A 391 -13.84 2.22 2.55
N MET A 392 -12.60 1.74 2.72
CA MET A 392 -11.83 1.13 1.63
C MET A 392 -12.03 -0.39 1.66
N ASN A 393 -12.05 -1.02 0.50
CA ASN A 393 -12.47 -2.42 0.33
C ASN A 393 -11.42 -3.47 0.76
N ILE A 394 -10.69 -3.21 1.86
CA ILE A 394 -9.62 -4.08 2.36
C ILE A 394 -10.12 -5.49 2.70
N HIS A 395 -11.38 -5.61 3.14
CA HIS A 395 -11.96 -6.90 3.56
C HIS A 395 -12.33 -7.81 2.38
N ALA A 396 -12.26 -7.33 1.14
CA ALA A 396 -12.39 -8.20 -0.04
C ALA A 396 -11.08 -8.95 -0.40
N CYS A 397 -9.94 -8.55 0.18
CA CYS A 397 -8.64 -9.11 -0.16
C CYS A 397 -8.53 -10.62 0.06
N GLY A 398 -7.77 -11.29 -0.81
CA GLY A 398 -7.57 -12.74 -0.76
C GLY A 398 -8.83 -13.58 -1.00
N GLY A 399 -9.86 -13.05 -1.69
CA GLY A 399 -11.15 -13.74 -1.76
C GLY A 399 -11.89 -13.70 -0.41
N ARG A 400 -11.96 -12.48 0.13
CA ARG A 400 -12.43 -12.10 1.47
C ARG A 400 -11.46 -12.43 2.62
N THR A 401 -11.42 -11.50 3.56
CA THR A 401 -10.66 -11.50 4.81
C THR A 401 -11.47 -10.76 5.89
N ASN A 402 -11.07 -10.84 7.16
CA ASN A 402 -11.70 -10.13 8.28
C ASN A 402 -10.64 -9.51 9.21
N ASN A 403 -11.08 -8.71 10.19
CA ASN A 403 -10.14 -8.02 11.10
C ASN A 403 -9.27 -8.99 11.92
N VAL A 404 -9.70 -10.23 12.17
CA VAL A 404 -8.96 -11.23 12.96
C VAL A 404 -7.87 -11.91 12.13
N GLU A 405 -8.13 -12.24 10.87
CA GLU A 405 -7.08 -12.67 9.93
C GLU A 405 -6.02 -11.57 9.74
N ILE A 406 -6.44 -10.32 9.60
CA ILE A 406 -5.52 -9.18 9.51
C ILE A 406 -4.72 -9.00 10.82
N ALA A 407 -5.34 -9.21 11.99
CA ALA A 407 -4.63 -9.19 13.28
C ALA A 407 -3.60 -10.33 13.40
N ALA A 408 -3.91 -11.53 12.87
CA ALA A 408 -2.98 -12.65 12.80
C ALA A 408 -1.74 -12.35 11.94
N MET A 409 -1.79 -11.39 11.00
CA MET A 409 -0.61 -10.95 10.24
C MET A 409 0.49 -10.32 11.11
N ALA A 410 0.21 -10.04 12.38
CA ALA A 410 1.23 -9.74 13.38
C ALA A 410 2.18 -10.93 13.65
N ALA A 411 1.68 -12.17 13.62
CA ALA A 411 2.41 -13.37 14.06
C ALA A 411 3.76 -13.53 13.35
N PRO A 412 4.86 -13.80 14.10
CA PRO A 412 4.94 -14.10 15.54
C PRO A 412 5.20 -12.89 16.47
N ARG A 413 5.05 -11.64 16.01
CA ARG A 413 5.30 -10.42 16.81
C ARG A 413 4.35 -10.34 18.01
N PRO A 414 4.79 -9.96 19.23
CA PRO A 414 3.90 -9.89 20.39
C PRO A 414 2.63 -9.05 20.19
N GLN A 415 1.49 -9.60 20.61
CA GLN A 415 0.18 -8.97 20.50
C GLN A 415 -0.69 -9.17 21.76
N LEU A 416 -1.32 -8.09 22.22
CA LEU A 416 -2.33 -8.09 23.28
C LEU A 416 -3.68 -7.68 22.70
N ILE A 417 -4.69 -8.54 22.80
CA ILE A 417 -6.08 -8.17 22.53
C ILE A 417 -6.76 -7.83 23.86
N VAL A 418 -7.27 -6.61 24.03
CA VAL A 418 -8.15 -6.30 25.16
C VAL A 418 -9.60 -6.26 24.66
N SER A 419 -10.49 -6.97 25.34
CA SER A 419 -11.92 -7.06 25.02
C SER A 419 -12.80 -6.84 26.25
N ASP A 420 -14.06 -6.47 26.08
CA ASP A 420 -15.03 -6.33 27.16
C ASP A 420 -16.39 -6.96 26.82
N GLY A 421 -17.25 -7.14 27.83
CA GLY A 421 -18.58 -7.75 27.69
C GLY A 421 -19.70 -6.79 27.25
N GLY A 422 -19.38 -5.51 27.00
CA GLY A 422 -20.35 -4.46 26.68
C GLY A 422 -20.35 -4.02 25.21
N ASP A 423 -19.50 -4.60 24.35
CA ASP A 423 -19.37 -4.25 22.94
C ASP A 423 -19.33 -5.49 22.02
N TRP A 424 -18.84 -5.32 20.78
CA TRP A 424 -18.73 -6.41 19.80
C TRP A 424 -17.49 -7.29 19.97
N THR A 425 -16.69 -7.09 21.01
CA THR A 425 -15.56 -7.93 21.39
C THR A 425 -15.91 -8.94 22.50
N ASP A 426 -17.20 -8.96 22.89
CA ASP A 426 -17.78 -9.85 23.89
C ASP A 426 -17.43 -11.32 23.67
N LYS A 427 -17.46 -11.81 22.41
CA LYS A 427 -17.15 -13.21 22.07
C LYS A 427 -15.70 -13.47 21.65
N MET A 428 -14.80 -12.50 21.82
CA MET A 428 -13.36 -12.67 21.57
C MET A 428 -12.75 -13.95 22.18
N PRO A 429 -13.08 -14.35 23.43
CA PRO A 429 -12.52 -15.57 24.02
C PRO A 429 -13.02 -16.89 23.41
N GLU A 430 -14.16 -16.87 22.69
CA GLU A 430 -14.91 -18.09 22.32
C GLU A 430 -14.44 -18.69 20.99
N HIS A 431 -14.05 -17.88 20.00
CA HIS A 431 -13.64 -18.33 18.64
C HIS A 431 -12.43 -17.56 18.10
N ASP A 432 -12.52 -16.23 18.08
CA ASP A 432 -11.50 -15.34 17.48
C ASP A 432 -10.12 -15.47 18.14
N PHE A 433 -10.04 -15.49 19.48
CA PHE A 433 -8.77 -15.66 20.20
C PHE A 433 -8.20 -17.09 20.06
N PRO A 434 -8.98 -18.19 20.14
CA PRO A 434 -8.54 -19.53 19.73
C PRO A 434 -7.94 -19.60 18.32
N TYR A 435 -8.51 -18.91 17.32
CA TYR A 435 -7.92 -18.80 15.99
C TYR A 435 -6.55 -18.08 16.03
N LEU A 436 -6.46 -16.92 16.70
CA LEU A 436 -5.18 -16.20 16.88
C LEU A 436 -4.13 -17.09 17.56
N GLN A 437 -4.48 -17.79 18.64
CA GLN A 437 -3.58 -18.73 19.32
C GLN A 437 -3.07 -19.83 18.37
N THR A 438 -3.90 -20.29 17.43
CA THR A 438 -3.54 -21.31 16.45
C THR A 438 -2.50 -20.75 15.46
N MET A 439 -2.74 -19.55 14.90
CA MET A 439 -1.80 -18.89 13.97
C MET A 439 -0.43 -18.63 14.62
N TYR A 440 -0.39 -18.24 15.90
CA TYR A 440 0.85 -18.06 16.65
C TYR A 440 1.52 -19.39 17.06
N SER A 441 0.76 -20.48 17.21
CA SER A 441 1.31 -21.80 17.54
C SER A 441 2.19 -22.37 16.42
N TRP A 442 1.88 -22.08 15.15
CA TRP A 442 2.67 -22.53 14.00
C TRP A 442 4.10 -21.95 13.94
N TYR A 443 4.36 -20.85 14.65
CA TYR A 443 5.70 -20.29 14.85
C TYR A 443 6.39 -20.79 16.11
N ASN A 444 5.80 -21.73 16.85
CA ASN A 444 6.16 -22.10 18.21
C ASN A 444 6.17 -20.88 19.16
N LYS A 445 5.22 -19.96 18.98
CA LYS A 445 5.13 -18.65 19.66
C LYS A 445 3.72 -18.35 20.19
N LYS A 446 2.96 -19.38 20.57
CA LYS A 446 1.57 -19.25 21.10
C LYS A 446 1.48 -18.30 22.31
N GLU A 447 2.55 -18.19 23.09
CA GLU A 447 2.70 -17.29 24.23
C GLU A 447 2.89 -15.80 23.88
N ASN A 448 3.15 -15.47 22.61
CA ASN A 448 3.28 -14.09 22.15
C ASN A 448 1.94 -13.40 21.91
N VAL A 449 0.82 -14.14 21.78
CA VAL A 449 -0.52 -13.59 21.67
C VAL A 449 -1.30 -13.81 22.97
N THR A 450 -1.90 -12.75 23.49
CA THR A 450 -2.61 -12.76 24.79
C THR A 450 -3.93 -12.02 24.67
N ASN A 451 -4.94 -12.46 25.41
CA ASN A 451 -6.20 -11.73 25.56
C ASN A 451 -6.44 -11.40 27.04
N VAL A 452 -6.90 -10.17 27.29
CA VAL A 452 -7.46 -9.75 28.58
C VAL A 452 -8.91 -9.37 28.31
N HIS A 453 -9.83 -10.25 28.69
CA HIS A 453 -11.27 -10.03 28.56
C HIS A 453 -11.86 -9.51 29.87
N LEU A 454 -12.72 -8.50 29.78
CA LEU A 454 -13.30 -7.77 30.90
C LEU A 454 -14.84 -7.88 30.83
N PRO A 455 -15.44 -9.00 31.30
CA PRO A 455 -16.84 -9.34 31.01
C PRO A 455 -17.89 -8.42 31.69
N GLN A 456 -17.48 -7.50 32.57
CA GLN A 456 -18.35 -6.55 33.26
C GLN A 456 -18.09 -5.08 32.84
N ASP A 457 -17.07 -4.86 32.02
CA ASP A 457 -16.71 -3.55 31.46
C ASP A 457 -17.59 -3.20 30.24
N LYS A 458 -17.40 -1.98 29.71
CA LYS A 458 -18.04 -1.49 28.50
C LYS A 458 -17.02 -0.80 27.58
N HIS A 459 -17.46 -0.42 26.38
CA HIS A 459 -16.66 0.21 25.32
C HIS A 459 -15.99 1.55 25.71
N ASP A 460 -14.84 1.46 26.38
CA ASP A 460 -14.02 2.60 26.81
C ASP A 460 -12.53 2.23 26.87
N PHE A 461 -11.64 3.22 26.98
CA PHE A 461 -10.21 3.03 27.25
C PHE A 461 -9.83 3.42 28.70
N GLY A 462 -10.68 3.02 29.65
CA GLY A 462 -10.55 3.25 31.10
C GLY A 462 -9.35 2.52 31.73
N ILE A 463 -9.15 2.76 33.04
CA ILE A 463 -7.98 2.24 33.78
C ILE A 463 -7.89 0.70 33.76
N THR A 464 -9.03 0.01 33.71
CA THR A 464 -9.14 -1.45 33.55
C THR A 464 -8.53 -1.94 32.23
N LYS A 465 -8.67 -1.18 31.14
CA LYS A 465 -8.02 -1.46 29.84
C LYS A 465 -6.59 -0.93 29.78
N ARG A 466 -6.27 0.21 30.40
CA ARG A 466 -4.90 0.78 30.39
C ARG A 466 -3.89 -0.07 31.18
N LYS A 467 -4.28 -0.60 32.36
CA LYS A 467 -3.43 -1.46 33.20
C LYS A 467 -2.76 -2.63 32.43
N PRO A 468 -3.50 -3.52 31.73
CA PRO A 468 -2.87 -4.61 30.97
C PRO A 468 -2.02 -4.11 29.81
N VAL A 469 -2.41 -3.02 29.12
CA VAL A 469 -1.60 -2.41 28.05
C VAL A 469 -0.25 -1.91 28.58
N TYR A 470 -0.20 -1.27 29.75
CA TYR A 470 1.08 -0.85 30.36
C TYR A 470 1.97 -2.04 30.72
N VAL A 471 1.42 -3.06 31.40
CA VAL A 471 2.18 -4.25 31.80
C VAL A 471 2.73 -4.99 30.58
N PHE A 472 1.92 -5.13 29.51
CA PHE A 472 2.34 -5.73 28.25
C PHE A 472 3.40 -4.90 27.53
N MET A 473 3.19 -3.60 27.32
CA MET A 473 4.18 -2.73 26.66
C MET A 473 5.49 -2.67 27.46
N ALA A 474 5.43 -2.63 28.79
CA ALA A 474 6.61 -2.65 29.65
C ALA A 474 7.41 -3.96 29.49
N LYS A 475 6.73 -5.12 29.48
CA LYS A 475 7.36 -6.42 29.23
C LYS A 475 8.00 -6.49 27.85
N GLN A 476 7.27 -6.13 26.79
CA GLN A 476 7.70 -6.39 25.41
C GLN A 476 8.69 -5.34 24.85
N LEU A 477 8.71 -4.12 25.40
CA LEU A 477 9.63 -3.04 24.98
C LEU A 477 10.74 -2.74 26.01
N GLY A 478 10.76 -3.45 27.14
CA GLY A 478 11.75 -3.27 28.22
C GLY A 478 11.62 -1.92 28.91
N LEU A 479 10.39 -1.54 29.31
CA LEU A 479 10.11 -0.27 29.99
C LEU A 479 10.09 -0.46 31.51
N ASN A 480 10.39 0.61 32.25
CA ASN A 480 10.38 0.61 33.71
C ASN A 480 8.96 0.80 34.27
N ILE A 481 8.21 -0.30 34.42
CA ILE A 481 6.85 -0.30 35.00
C ILE A 481 6.77 0.37 36.38
N LYS A 482 7.86 0.34 37.18
CA LYS A 482 7.92 0.98 38.51
C LYS A 482 7.81 2.51 38.46
N ALA A 483 8.01 3.14 37.30
CA ALA A 483 7.85 4.59 37.14
C ALA A 483 6.39 5.07 37.20
N ILE A 484 5.42 4.14 37.19
CA ILE A 484 3.98 4.40 37.30
C ILE A 484 3.31 3.49 38.34
N GLN A 485 4.05 3.03 39.35
CA GLN A 485 3.53 2.19 40.43
C GLN A 485 3.51 2.92 41.79
N ASP A 486 2.53 2.58 42.63
CA ASP A 486 2.52 2.92 44.06
C ASP A 486 3.52 2.03 44.85
N ALA A 487 3.61 2.25 46.17
CA ALA A 487 4.46 1.45 47.05
C ALA A 487 4.06 -0.04 47.15
N ASN A 488 2.84 -0.39 46.72
CA ASN A 488 2.28 -1.74 46.75
C ASN A 488 2.42 -2.46 45.38
N GLY A 489 2.88 -1.76 44.34
CA GLY A 489 2.96 -2.27 42.96
C GLY A 489 1.70 -2.07 42.11
N ASN A 490 0.67 -1.37 42.60
CA ASN A 490 -0.49 -0.98 41.79
C ASN A 490 -0.10 0.11 40.79
N ILE A 491 -0.69 0.10 39.60
CA ILE A 491 -0.55 1.23 38.67
C ILE A 491 -1.23 2.47 39.25
N ASP A 492 -0.44 3.54 39.40
CA ASP A 492 -0.80 4.87 39.88
C ASP A 492 -0.56 5.91 38.78
N GLU A 493 -1.64 6.49 38.27
CA GLU A 493 -1.58 7.56 37.27
C GLU A 493 -1.74 8.97 37.87
N SER A 494 -1.94 9.11 39.18
CA SER A 494 -2.27 10.41 39.83
C SER A 494 -1.20 11.49 39.67
N LYS A 495 0.05 11.07 39.36
CA LYS A 495 1.22 11.92 39.11
C LYS A 495 1.43 12.26 37.63
N ILE A 496 0.36 12.18 36.83
CA ILE A 496 0.34 12.61 35.43
C ILE A 496 -0.52 13.87 35.32
N THR A 497 0.04 14.91 34.69
CA THR A 497 -0.69 16.14 34.43
C THR A 497 -1.60 15.96 33.21
N ILE A 498 -2.89 16.27 33.38
CA ILE A 498 -3.82 16.45 32.25
C ILE A 498 -3.71 17.90 31.79
N GLU A 499 -3.23 18.10 30.57
CA GLU A 499 -3.17 19.41 29.93
C GLU A 499 -4.55 19.84 29.41
N PRO A 500 -4.88 21.15 29.42
CA PRO A 500 -5.99 21.69 28.66
C PRO A 500 -5.86 21.39 27.16
N GLU A 501 -6.98 21.14 26.48
CA GLU A 501 -7.04 20.78 25.06
C GLU A 501 -6.22 21.71 24.14
N LYS A 502 -6.35 23.04 24.33
CA LYS A 502 -5.59 24.06 23.59
C LYS A 502 -4.07 23.94 23.75
N SER A 503 -3.57 23.40 24.86
CA SER A 503 -2.14 23.18 25.08
C SER A 503 -1.56 22.05 24.21
N LEU A 504 -2.43 21.23 23.60
CA LEU A 504 -2.06 20.12 22.71
C LEU A 504 -2.13 20.52 21.22
N TYR A 505 -2.52 21.76 20.90
CA TYR A 505 -2.55 22.28 19.52
C TYR A 505 -1.14 22.65 19.02
N VAL A 506 -0.94 22.62 17.71
CA VAL A 506 0.29 23.07 17.01
C VAL A 506 0.07 24.43 16.35
N PHE A 507 -1.08 24.62 15.70
CA PHE A 507 -1.38 25.78 14.86
C PHE A 507 -1.95 26.98 15.62
N GLY A 508 -1.98 26.91 16.96
CA GLY A 508 -2.50 27.99 17.81
C GLY A 508 -4.01 27.89 18.04
N GLU A 509 -4.54 28.77 18.91
CA GLU A 509 -5.91 28.60 19.43
C GLU A 509 -7.00 28.72 18.37
N ASN A 510 -6.74 29.47 17.29
CA ASN A 510 -7.68 29.68 16.19
C ASN A 510 -7.14 29.10 14.87
N GLY A 511 -6.08 28.27 14.93
CA GLY A 511 -5.38 27.77 13.75
C GLY A 511 -4.54 28.82 13.02
N GLU A 512 -4.22 29.95 13.67
CA GLU A 512 -3.57 31.11 13.05
C GLU A 512 -2.13 30.88 12.55
N LYS A 513 -1.54 29.73 12.88
CA LYS A 513 -0.19 29.30 12.47
C LYS A 513 -0.23 28.12 11.49
N LEU A 514 -1.41 27.74 10.98
CA LEU A 514 -1.52 26.78 9.88
C LEU A 514 -0.82 27.35 8.64
N PRO A 515 0.08 26.60 7.96
CA PRO A 515 0.79 27.09 6.79
C PRO A 515 -0.15 27.56 5.67
N ALA A 516 0.20 28.66 5.00
CA ALA A 516 -0.64 29.31 3.99
C ALA A 516 -0.96 28.44 2.77
N HIS A 517 -0.15 27.41 2.49
CA HIS A 517 -0.38 26.43 1.42
C HIS A 517 -1.20 25.21 1.85
N ALA A 518 -1.75 25.20 3.08
CA ALA A 518 -2.54 24.08 3.58
C ALA A 518 -3.85 23.89 2.79
N VAL A 519 -4.10 22.65 2.36
CA VAL A 519 -5.31 22.22 1.64
C VAL A 519 -6.56 22.52 2.48
N LYS A 520 -7.61 23.02 1.82
CA LYS A 520 -8.93 23.26 2.43
C LYS A 520 -10.00 22.54 1.62
N GLY A 521 -10.89 21.82 2.28
CA GLY A 521 -11.97 21.05 1.65
C GLY A 521 -11.51 19.72 1.04
N PHE A 522 -12.39 18.74 1.05
CA PHE A 522 -12.07 17.37 0.66
C PHE A 522 -11.85 17.19 -0.85
N GLU A 523 -12.48 18.03 -1.68
CA GLU A 523 -12.34 18.00 -3.13
C GLU A 523 -10.90 18.37 -3.55
N ASN A 524 -10.26 19.28 -2.80
CA ASN A 524 -8.84 19.60 -2.99
C ASN A 524 -7.91 18.49 -2.47
N LEU A 525 -8.31 17.76 -1.42
CA LEU A 525 -7.61 16.56 -0.95
C LEU A 525 -7.69 15.41 -1.95
N GLU A 526 -8.87 15.16 -2.54
CA GLU A 526 -9.05 14.16 -3.61
C GLU A 526 -8.17 14.48 -4.82
N ARG A 527 -8.08 15.75 -5.23
CA ARG A 527 -7.15 16.17 -6.29
C ARG A 527 -5.68 15.95 -5.91
N VAL A 528 -5.23 16.45 -4.75
CA VAL A 528 -3.83 16.31 -4.31
C VAL A 528 -3.45 14.83 -4.14
N PHE A 529 -4.35 14.02 -3.58
CA PHE A 529 -4.14 12.58 -3.45
C PHE A 529 -4.00 11.90 -4.82
N ALA A 530 -4.92 12.15 -5.76
CA ALA A 530 -4.86 11.58 -7.10
C ALA A 530 -3.60 12.01 -7.87
N GLU A 531 -3.20 13.29 -7.76
CA GLU A 531 -1.96 13.79 -8.35
C GLU A 531 -0.71 13.13 -7.75
N GLU A 532 -0.61 13.00 -6.43
CA GLU A 532 0.56 12.40 -5.78
C GLU A 532 0.63 10.87 -5.95
N ILE A 533 -0.52 10.19 -6.07
CA ILE A 533 -0.56 8.76 -6.43
C ILE A 533 -0.18 8.55 -7.90
N GLU A 534 -0.65 9.38 -8.83
CA GLU A 534 -0.22 9.28 -10.22
C GLU A 534 1.28 9.61 -10.37
N LYS A 535 1.81 10.59 -9.60
CA LYS A 535 3.25 10.83 -9.49
C LYS A 535 3.98 9.62 -8.90
N ALA A 536 3.46 8.98 -7.85
CA ALA A 536 4.07 7.78 -7.25
C ALA A 536 4.11 6.59 -8.23
N ARG A 537 3.05 6.42 -9.02
CA ARG A 537 2.88 5.35 -10.02
C ARG A 537 3.70 5.58 -11.29
N THR A 538 3.93 6.82 -11.69
CA THR A 538 4.67 7.18 -12.92
C THR A 538 6.15 7.49 -12.67
N ASN A 539 6.53 7.90 -11.46
CA ASN A 539 7.92 8.16 -11.08
C ASN A 539 8.64 6.84 -10.78
N GLN A 540 9.02 6.11 -11.85
CA GLN A 540 10.01 5.03 -11.80
C GLN A 540 11.36 5.60 -11.33
N ARG A 541 11.53 5.73 -10.00
CA ARG A 541 12.79 6.06 -9.32
C ARG A 541 13.94 5.15 -9.79
N TYR A 542 13.60 3.91 -10.09
CA TYR A 542 14.46 2.89 -10.67
C TYR A 542 13.87 2.46 -12.01
N LYS A 543 14.62 2.59 -13.10
CA LYS A 543 14.26 2.04 -14.41
C LYS A 543 15.11 0.82 -14.73
N ILE A 544 14.53 -0.20 -15.37
CA ILE A 544 15.21 -1.45 -15.69
C ILE A 544 15.66 -1.44 -17.15
N GLY A 545 16.98 -1.52 -17.37
CA GLY A 545 17.60 -1.44 -18.69
C GLY A 545 18.17 -2.78 -19.17
N LEU A 546 18.17 -2.98 -20.48
CA LEU A 546 18.85 -4.09 -21.17
C LEU A 546 19.94 -3.56 -22.11
N ILE A 547 20.96 -4.36 -22.43
CA ILE A 547 22.05 -3.97 -23.33
C ILE A 547 21.91 -4.69 -24.67
N ASP A 548 21.90 -3.96 -25.79
CA ASP A 548 21.65 -4.53 -27.13
C ASP A 548 22.68 -5.61 -27.53
N LEU A 549 23.94 -5.43 -27.14
CA LEU A 549 25.03 -6.39 -27.29
C LEU A 549 24.73 -7.70 -26.54
N MET A 550 24.25 -7.61 -25.30
CA MET A 550 23.96 -8.75 -24.43
C MET A 550 22.67 -9.49 -24.84
N LEU A 551 21.75 -8.79 -25.53
CA LEU A 551 20.62 -9.38 -26.24
C LEU A 551 21.00 -10.07 -27.57
N LEU A 552 22.28 -10.04 -27.97
CA LEU A 552 22.80 -10.49 -29.28
C LEU A 552 22.19 -9.70 -30.47
N LYS A 553 21.84 -8.43 -30.22
CA LYS A 553 21.19 -7.50 -31.16
C LYS A 553 21.98 -6.19 -31.36
N ARG A 554 23.30 -6.17 -31.12
CA ARG A 554 24.21 -5.02 -31.33
C ARG A 554 23.85 -4.22 -32.59
N GLN A 555 23.50 -2.95 -32.43
CA GLN A 555 23.02 -2.01 -33.45
C GLN A 555 21.90 -2.55 -34.37
N LYS A 556 20.92 -3.29 -33.82
CA LYS A 556 19.73 -3.77 -34.55
C LYS A 556 18.44 -3.37 -33.84
N LEU A 557 17.44 -2.89 -34.61
CA LEU A 557 16.09 -2.54 -34.11
C LEU A 557 15.41 -3.66 -33.31
N GLY A 558 15.76 -4.92 -33.57
CA GLY A 558 15.31 -6.08 -32.81
C GLY A 558 15.72 -6.08 -31.32
N ALA A 559 16.70 -5.25 -30.91
CA ALA A 559 16.99 -4.99 -29.50
C ALA A 559 15.83 -4.27 -28.80
N ILE A 560 15.33 -3.21 -29.43
CA ILE A 560 14.19 -2.41 -28.94
C ILE A 560 12.93 -3.28 -28.85
N THR A 561 12.64 -4.04 -29.90
CA THR A 561 11.47 -4.95 -29.92
C THR A 561 11.55 -6.02 -28.83
N LEU A 562 12.71 -6.66 -28.65
CA LEU A 562 12.89 -7.67 -27.59
C LEU A 562 12.83 -7.03 -26.19
N THR A 563 13.36 -5.82 -26.01
CA THR A 563 13.26 -5.07 -24.73
C THR A 563 11.81 -4.82 -24.35
N ALA A 564 10.96 -4.43 -25.32
CA ALA A 564 9.53 -4.26 -25.12
C ALA A 564 8.80 -5.59 -24.82
N GLU A 565 9.14 -6.68 -25.52
CA GLU A 565 8.61 -8.03 -25.23
C GLU A 565 8.97 -8.52 -23.81
N LEU A 566 10.13 -8.10 -23.30
CA LEU A 566 10.61 -8.42 -21.95
C LEU A 566 10.11 -7.43 -20.87
N LYS A 567 9.31 -6.42 -21.25
CA LYS A 567 8.76 -5.37 -20.38
C LYS A 567 9.80 -4.50 -19.66
N ALA A 568 11.04 -4.46 -20.14
CA ALA A 568 12.06 -3.55 -19.64
C ALA A 568 11.80 -2.12 -20.14
N ASP A 569 12.20 -1.12 -19.36
CA ASP A 569 11.83 0.28 -19.58
C ASP A 569 12.68 0.95 -20.66
N GLY A 570 13.87 0.39 -20.94
CA GLY A 570 14.82 0.98 -21.89
C GLY A 570 15.94 0.03 -22.33
N VAL A 571 16.66 0.47 -23.36
CA VAL A 571 17.81 -0.23 -23.95
C VAL A 571 19.04 0.68 -24.03
N GLU A 572 20.17 0.15 -23.59
CA GLU A 572 21.51 0.67 -23.85
C GLU A 572 21.96 0.15 -25.23
N VAL A 573 22.34 1.07 -26.11
CA VAL A 573 22.69 0.77 -27.51
C VAL A 573 24.18 0.99 -27.73
N ASP A 574 24.89 -0.04 -28.19
CA ASP A 574 26.31 0.05 -28.43
C ASP A 574 26.68 0.96 -29.62
N MET A 575 27.84 1.60 -29.53
CA MET A 575 28.42 2.55 -30.50
C MET A 575 28.98 1.91 -31.77
N GLY A 576 29.13 0.59 -31.83
CA GLY A 576 29.77 -0.16 -32.92
C GLY A 576 31.14 -0.72 -32.52
N GLY A 577 31.67 -1.66 -33.31
CA GLY A 577 32.98 -2.27 -33.06
C GLY A 577 34.14 -1.46 -33.64
N LEU A 578 35.16 -1.11 -32.85
CA LEU A 578 36.33 -0.37 -33.32
C LEU A 578 37.05 -1.11 -34.47
N GLY A 579 37.59 -2.30 -34.20
CA GLY A 579 38.46 -3.02 -35.16
C GLY A 579 39.72 -2.18 -35.47
N ASN A 580 40.18 -2.19 -36.71
CA ASN A 580 41.36 -1.42 -37.13
C ASN A 580 41.02 0.02 -37.58
N ARG A 581 39.81 0.51 -37.29
CA ARG A 581 39.35 1.86 -37.69
C ARG A 581 39.77 2.91 -36.65
N PRO A 582 39.88 4.21 -37.02
CA PRO A 582 40.16 5.29 -36.07
C PRO A 582 39.10 5.46 -34.98
N THR A 583 37.83 5.16 -35.28
CA THR A 583 36.66 5.37 -34.40
C THR A 583 35.70 4.18 -34.51
N PHE A 584 34.56 4.23 -33.81
CA PHE A 584 33.55 3.18 -33.82
C PHE A 584 32.87 3.00 -35.18
N ASP A 585 32.43 1.77 -35.45
CA ASP A 585 31.58 1.40 -36.61
C ASP A 585 30.13 1.86 -36.40
N ASN A 586 29.96 3.17 -36.24
CA ASN A 586 28.75 3.72 -35.67
C ASN A 586 27.66 3.97 -36.71
N GLN A 587 26.82 2.97 -36.93
CA GLN A 587 25.69 3.05 -37.86
C GLN A 587 24.64 4.10 -37.45
N LEU A 588 24.63 4.55 -36.18
CA LEU A 588 23.71 5.60 -35.68
C LEU A 588 24.07 7.02 -36.16
N LEU A 589 25.26 7.22 -36.74
CA LEU A 589 25.57 8.47 -37.46
C LEU A 589 24.83 8.57 -38.81
N ILE A 590 24.32 7.45 -39.34
CA ILE A 590 23.54 7.45 -40.59
C ILE A 590 22.09 7.85 -40.26
N ASP A 591 21.64 8.98 -40.81
CA ASP A 591 20.33 9.57 -40.52
C ASP A 591 19.16 8.61 -40.70
N SER A 592 19.16 7.81 -41.78
CA SER A 592 18.11 6.81 -42.03
C SER A 592 18.09 5.72 -40.95
N VAL A 593 19.24 5.24 -40.48
CA VAL A 593 19.33 4.24 -39.40
C VAL A 593 18.88 4.85 -38.08
N ARG A 594 19.40 6.04 -37.73
CA ARG A 594 19.09 6.76 -36.49
C ARG A 594 17.60 7.06 -36.36
N ASN A 595 16.98 7.54 -37.45
CA ASN A 595 15.55 7.87 -37.47
C ASN A 595 14.67 6.61 -37.29
N HIS A 596 15.07 5.45 -37.82
CA HIS A 596 14.39 4.19 -37.52
C HIS A 596 14.54 3.78 -36.04
N PHE A 597 15.72 3.93 -35.44
CA PHE A 597 15.92 3.66 -34.01
C PHE A 597 15.01 4.52 -33.12
N ILE A 598 15.02 5.84 -33.33
CA ILE A 598 14.20 6.80 -32.57
C ILE A 598 12.69 6.51 -32.78
N LYS A 599 12.27 6.20 -34.02
CA LYS A 599 10.89 5.84 -34.34
C LYS A 599 10.46 4.56 -33.63
N THR A 600 11.21 3.46 -33.77
CA THR A 600 10.87 2.18 -33.15
C THR A 600 10.90 2.25 -31.62
N ALA A 601 11.83 3.01 -31.02
CA ALA A 601 11.85 3.29 -29.59
C ALA A 601 10.53 3.95 -29.11
N LYS A 602 10.11 5.02 -29.80
CA LYS A 602 8.85 5.72 -29.52
C LYS A 602 7.61 4.84 -29.72
N GLU A 603 7.56 4.06 -30.80
CA GLU A 603 6.45 3.14 -31.11
C GLU A 603 6.33 1.98 -30.11
N LYS A 604 7.46 1.48 -29.60
CA LYS A 604 7.51 0.38 -28.62
C LYS A 604 7.45 0.84 -27.17
N LYS A 605 7.48 2.16 -26.91
CA LYS A 605 7.58 2.77 -25.56
C LYS A 605 8.81 2.31 -24.76
N VAL A 606 9.95 2.17 -25.45
CA VAL A 606 11.24 1.78 -24.86
C VAL A 606 12.20 2.96 -24.99
N GLU A 607 12.82 3.38 -23.89
CA GLU A 607 13.78 4.50 -23.88
C GLU A 607 15.17 4.05 -24.36
N ILE A 608 15.79 4.79 -25.28
CA ILE A 608 17.23 4.63 -25.56
C ILE A 608 17.97 5.51 -24.56
N PHE A 609 18.44 4.92 -23.45
CA PHE A 609 18.88 5.70 -22.28
C PHE A 609 20.39 5.92 -22.19
N CYS A 610 21.17 5.05 -22.83
CA CYS A 610 22.63 5.07 -22.82
C CYS A 610 23.20 4.66 -24.19
N LEU A 611 24.32 5.29 -24.59
CA LEU A 611 25.16 4.82 -25.71
C LEU A 611 26.47 4.20 -25.19
N ALA A 612 26.74 2.94 -25.54
CA ALA A 612 27.85 2.19 -24.95
C ALA A 612 29.08 2.09 -25.85
N MET A 613 30.25 2.44 -25.32
CA MET A 613 31.53 2.35 -26.02
C MET A 613 32.23 1.00 -25.80
N THR A 614 31.49 -0.13 -25.93
CA THR A 614 31.99 -1.46 -25.54
C THR A 614 33.20 -1.94 -26.35
N GLY A 615 33.50 -1.31 -27.49
CA GLY A 615 34.74 -1.52 -28.23
C GLY A 615 36.00 -1.40 -27.37
N TYR A 616 35.98 -0.59 -26.30
CA TYR A 616 37.10 -0.46 -25.37
C TYR A 616 37.30 -1.65 -24.40
N TYR A 617 36.39 -2.63 -24.33
CA TYR A 617 36.70 -3.91 -23.69
C TYR A 617 37.78 -4.69 -24.45
N ALA A 618 37.83 -4.54 -25.78
CA ALA A 618 38.77 -5.26 -26.65
C ALA A 618 40.01 -4.43 -27.03
N GLN A 619 40.04 -3.13 -26.72
CA GLN A 619 41.11 -2.20 -27.12
C GLN A 619 41.33 -1.13 -26.05
N SER A 620 42.58 -0.82 -25.70
CA SER A 620 42.91 0.15 -24.65
C SER A 620 42.43 1.57 -24.94
N PHE A 621 41.52 2.10 -24.10
CA PHE A 621 41.17 3.53 -24.07
C PHE A 621 42.39 4.43 -23.76
N CYS A 622 43.35 3.93 -22.98
CA CYS A 622 44.50 4.66 -22.47
C CYS A 622 45.79 4.51 -23.31
N GLY A 623 45.81 3.58 -24.27
CA GLY A 623 46.89 3.38 -25.25
C GLY A 623 46.56 3.88 -26.66
N ARG A 624 45.29 4.09 -26.99
CA ARG A 624 44.83 4.58 -28.32
C ARG A 624 45.23 6.04 -28.56
N ALA A 625 45.56 6.43 -29.79
CA ALA A 625 45.81 7.83 -30.14
C ALA A 625 44.48 8.60 -30.38
N GLU A 626 43.56 7.98 -31.12
CA GLU A 626 42.30 8.53 -31.64
C GLU A 626 41.15 8.52 -30.62
N TYR A 627 41.47 8.46 -29.33
CA TYR A 627 40.46 8.35 -28.26
C TYR A 627 39.54 9.59 -28.21
N ILE A 628 40.08 10.80 -28.45
CA ILE A 628 39.31 12.06 -28.49
C ILE A 628 38.19 11.95 -29.53
N ARG A 629 38.54 11.63 -30.79
CA ARG A 629 37.58 11.41 -31.87
C ARG A 629 36.50 10.37 -31.52
N SER A 630 36.89 9.31 -30.82
CA SER A 630 35.96 8.27 -30.41
C SER A 630 34.96 8.78 -29.34
N ILE A 631 35.38 9.67 -28.44
CA ILE A 631 34.49 10.39 -27.50
C ILE A 631 33.60 11.40 -28.25
N GLU A 632 34.16 12.17 -29.18
CA GLU A 632 33.43 13.15 -30.00
C GLU A 632 32.33 12.48 -30.85
N ASP A 633 32.63 11.38 -31.53
CA ASP A 633 31.64 10.60 -32.30
C ASP A 633 30.54 10.02 -31.39
N CYS A 634 30.85 9.67 -30.14
CA CYS A 634 29.86 9.27 -29.13
C CYS A 634 28.97 10.45 -28.74
N ILE A 635 29.54 11.56 -28.27
CA ILE A 635 28.83 12.77 -27.85
C ILE A 635 27.94 13.34 -28.99
N LYS A 636 28.45 13.36 -30.21
CA LYS A 636 27.67 13.75 -31.40
C LYS A 636 26.45 12.85 -31.61
N THR A 637 26.60 11.54 -31.42
CA THR A 637 25.49 10.58 -31.53
C THR A 637 24.48 10.76 -30.40
N MET A 638 24.97 11.01 -29.16
CA MET A 638 24.12 11.35 -28.01
C MET A 638 23.26 12.58 -28.29
N GLN A 639 23.86 13.66 -28.79
CA GLN A 639 23.15 14.89 -29.17
C GLN A 639 22.12 14.62 -30.28
N LEU A 640 22.50 13.91 -31.35
CA LEU A 640 21.63 13.57 -32.48
C LEU A 640 20.48 12.62 -32.13
N MET A 641 20.54 11.93 -30.99
CA MET A 641 19.50 11.03 -30.46
C MET A 641 18.81 11.55 -29.19
N ASN A 642 19.23 12.72 -28.67
CA ASN A 642 18.88 13.26 -27.35
C ASN A 642 19.10 12.27 -26.17
N VAL A 643 20.14 11.43 -26.27
CA VAL A 643 20.58 10.54 -25.17
C VAL A 643 21.47 11.35 -24.22
N LYS A 644 21.35 11.13 -22.91
CA LYS A 644 22.08 11.90 -21.88
C LYS A 644 23.20 11.17 -21.17
N HIS A 645 23.29 9.85 -21.32
CA HIS A 645 24.35 9.03 -20.74
C HIS A 645 25.12 8.23 -21.78
N ALA A 646 26.41 8.03 -21.55
CA ALA A 646 27.23 7.06 -22.26
C ALA A 646 27.97 6.15 -21.28
N PHE A 647 28.31 4.94 -21.73
CA PHE A 647 29.12 3.99 -20.98
C PHE A 647 30.54 3.90 -21.57
N LEU A 648 31.55 4.13 -20.75
CA LEU A 648 32.97 3.97 -21.07
C LEU A 648 33.58 2.86 -20.19
N PRO A 649 33.62 1.60 -20.67
CA PRO A 649 34.41 0.56 -20.00
C PRO A 649 35.90 0.87 -20.17
N LEU A 650 36.63 1.03 -19.06
CA LEU A 650 38.08 1.18 -19.11
C LEU A 650 38.78 -0.13 -19.51
N GLY A 651 38.15 -1.27 -19.26
CA GLY A 651 38.62 -2.59 -19.71
C GLY A 651 39.90 -3.06 -19.01
N VAL A 652 40.37 -4.26 -19.37
CA VAL A 652 41.52 -4.89 -18.71
C VAL A 652 42.82 -4.12 -18.96
N GLN A 653 42.96 -3.49 -20.14
CA GLN A 653 44.17 -2.74 -20.51
C GLN A 653 44.25 -1.35 -19.84
N CYS A 654 43.17 -0.85 -19.23
CA CYS A 654 43.19 0.37 -18.40
C CYS A 654 42.81 0.12 -16.94
N ASP A 655 42.99 -1.11 -16.48
CA ASP A 655 42.81 -1.50 -15.08
C ASP A 655 43.95 -0.91 -14.23
N ILE A 656 43.72 0.28 -13.67
CA ILE A 656 44.69 1.05 -12.86
C ILE A 656 45.24 0.22 -11.68
N LYS A 657 44.46 -0.73 -11.16
CA LYS A 657 44.84 -1.60 -10.04
C LYS A 657 45.82 -2.70 -10.47
N LYS A 658 45.72 -3.18 -11.72
CA LYS A 658 46.68 -4.13 -12.31
C LYS A 658 47.89 -3.44 -12.93
N ASN A 659 47.73 -2.22 -13.41
CA ASN A 659 48.81 -1.42 -14.00
C ASN A 659 48.78 0.01 -13.44
N PRO A 660 49.49 0.29 -12.33
CA PRO A 660 49.53 1.63 -11.76
C PRO A 660 50.18 2.68 -12.67
N ALA A 661 51.12 2.28 -13.54
CA ALA A 661 51.92 3.19 -14.36
C ALA A 661 51.10 3.95 -15.43
N ILE A 662 49.91 3.49 -15.77
CA ILE A 662 49.00 4.17 -16.70
C ILE A 662 48.02 5.15 -16.01
N ARG A 663 48.03 5.26 -14.67
CA ARG A 663 47.05 6.06 -13.91
C ARG A 663 46.93 7.49 -14.45
N ASP A 664 48.05 8.15 -14.66
CA ASP A 664 48.07 9.55 -15.10
C ASP A 664 47.59 9.72 -16.54
N SER A 665 47.88 8.76 -17.43
CA SER A 665 47.31 8.70 -18.78
C SER A 665 45.77 8.56 -18.73
N VAL A 666 45.26 7.65 -17.88
CA VAL A 666 43.81 7.49 -17.71
C VAL A 666 43.16 8.77 -17.18
N ILE A 667 43.73 9.41 -16.15
CA ILE A 667 43.20 10.64 -15.56
C ILE A 667 43.25 11.81 -16.56
N ALA A 668 44.35 11.99 -17.29
CA ALA A 668 44.47 13.04 -18.30
C ALA A 668 43.47 12.89 -19.44
N ARG A 669 43.24 11.65 -19.91
CA ARG A 669 42.24 11.33 -20.95
C ARG A 669 40.81 11.53 -20.45
N LEU A 670 40.52 11.15 -19.20
CA LEU A 670 39.20 11.34 -18.58
C LEU A 670 38.91 12.81 -18.25
N LYS A 671 39.92 13.65 -18.01
CA LYS A 671 39.76 15.12 -17.95
C LYS A 671 39.28 15.70 -19.27
N ILE A 672 39.88 15.27 -20.38
CA ILE A 672 39.51 15.71 -21.72
C ILE A 672 38.10 15.21 -22.09
N ALA A 673 37.80 13.93 -21.81
CA ALA A 673 36.46 13.38 -22.03
C ALA A 673 35.39 14.06 -21.14
N GLY A 674 35.72 14.38 -19.89
CA GLY A 674 34.84 15.09 -18.96
C GLY A 674 34.51 16.50 -19.43
N LYS A 675 35.53 17.26 -19.84
CA LYS A 675 35.35 18.60 -20.44
C LYS A 675 34.39 18.54 -21.65
N LEU A 676 34.62 17.64 -22.59
CA LEU A 676 33.77 17.50 -23.78
C LEU A 676 32.32 17.12 -23.42
N ALA A 677 32.14 16.29 -22.38
CA ALA A 677 30.82 15.90 -21.89
C ALA A 677 30.09 17.06 -21.16
N GLU A 678 30.81 17.89 -20.41
CA GLU A 678 30.29 19.13 -19.81
C GLU A 678 29.84 20.14 -20.88
N GLU A 679 30.69 20.41 -21.87
CA GLU A 679 30.40 21.32 -23.00
C GLU A 679 29.18 20.86 -23.81
N ALA A 680 28.93 19.55 -23.87
CA ALA A 680 27.78 18.96 -24.55
C ALA A 680 26.52 18.73 -23.67
N GLY A 681 26.60 18.96 -22.35
CA GLY A 681 25.49 18.72 -21.42
C GLY A 681 25.08 17.25 -21.31
N VAL A 682 26.05 16.35 -21.19
CA VAL A 682 25.89 14.88 -21.08
C VAL A 682 26.78 14.29 -19.98
N ILE A 683 26.57 13.01 -19.63
CA ILE A 683 27.33 12.28 -18.61
C ILE A 683 27.99 11.03 -19.23
N ILE A 684 29.27 10.80 -18.90
CA ILE A 684 29.99 9.56 -19.23
C ILE A 684 30.19 8.75 -17.94
N GLY A 685 29.55 7.59 -17.87
CA GLY A 685 29.75 6.61 -16.80
C GLY A 685 30.96 5.72 -17.09
N ILE A 686 31.96 5.72 -16.21
CA ILE A 686 33.11 4.80 -16.25
C ILE A 686 32.89 3.60 -15.32
N GLU A 687 33.26 2.40 -15.75
CA GLU A 687 33.37 1.24 -14.85
C GLU A 687 34.85 0.95 -14.54
N THR A 688 35.17 0.71 -13.27
CA THR A 688 36.54 0.49 -12.79
C THR A 688 36.67 -0.78 -11.92
N SER A 689 37.92 -1.17 -11.61
CA SER A 689 38.29 -2.28 -10.70
C SER A 689 38.48 -1.85 -9.23
N LEU A 690 38.35 -0.56 -8.95
CA LEU A 690 38.69 0.08 -7.68
C LEU A 690 37.63 -0.18 -6.60
N THR A 691 37.91 0.19 -5.35
CA THR A 691 36.92 0.34 -4.28
C THR A 691 36.21 1.69 -4.36
N ALA A 692 35.02 1.83 -3.78
CA ALA A 692 34.26 3.08 -3.79
C ALA A 692 35.06 4.27 -3.20
N LYS A 693 35.98 4.03 -2.26
CA LYS A 693 36.86 5.08 -1.70
C LYS A 693 37.88 5.59 -2.72
N GLU A 694 38.46 4.67 -3.48
CA GLU A 694 39.41 4.97 -4.57
C GLU A 694 38.70 5.58 -5.79
N GLU A 695 37.44 5.20 -6.06
CA GLU A 695 36.61 5.81 -7.10
C GLU A 695 36.18 7.24 -6.73
N VAL A 696 35.79 7.48 -5.48
CA VAL A 696 35.57 8.84 -4.94
C VAL A 696 36.82 9.71 -5.12
N GLU A 697 38.01 9.16 -4.92
CA GLU A 697 39.28 9.87 -5.10
C GLU A 697 39.65 10.05 -6.58
N LEU A 698 39.43 9.04 -7.43
CA LEU A 698 39.60 9.14 -8.88
C LEU A 698 38.72 10.24 -9.47
N LEU A 699 37.45 10.34 -9.06
CA LEU A 699 36.54 11.39 -9.52
C LEU A 699 37.00 12.79 -9.11
N LYS A 700 37.58 12.99 -7.91
CA LYS A 700 38.22 14.27 -7.54
C LYS A 700 39.41 14.58 -8.44
N GLN A 701 40.25 13.58 -8.70
CA GLN A 701 41.48 13.75 -9.49
C GLN A 701 41.18 14.05 -10.96
N ILE A 702 40.06 13.55 -11.49
CA ILE A 702 39.50 13.94 -12.79
C ILE A 702 38.89 15.36 -12.70
N GLY A 703 38.09 15.65 -11.68
CA GLY A 703 37.57 17.00 -11.40
C GLY A 703 36.40 17.45 -12.27
N SER A 704 35.73 16.52 -12.95
CA SER A 704 34.59 16.79 -13.85
C SER A 704 33.29 16.19 -13.30
N PRO A 705 32.19 16.98 -13.13
CA PRO A 705 30.88 16.44 -12.74
C PRO A 705 30.19 15.60 -13.82
N ALA A 706 30.67 15.66 -15.07
CA ALA A 706 30.17 14.84 -16.18
C ALA A 706 30.78 13.44 -16.23
N ILE A 707 31.91 13.19 -15.54
CA ILE A 707 32.42 11.83 -15.33
C ILE A 707 31.84 11.27 -14.03
N LYS A 708 31.25 10.07 -14.11
CA LYS A 708 30.59 9.38 -12.98
C LYS A 708 30.88 7.88 -13.01
N ILE A 709 30.60 7.18 -11.92
CA ILE A 709 30.75 5.71 -11.88
C ILE A 709 29.51 5.03 -12.47
N TYR A 710 29.73 4.17 -13.44
CA TYR A 710 28.79 3.11 -13.83
C TYR A 710 29.10 1.90 -12.96
N PHE A 711 28.34 1.72 -11.87
CA PHE A 711 28.72 0.81 -10.80
C PHE A 711 28.22 -0.61 -11.04
N ASN A 712 29.09 -1.61 -11.00
CA ASN A 712 28.75 -3.00 -11.29
C ASN A 712 28.77 -3.86 -10.02
N PHE A 713 27.64 -4.50 -9.68
CA PHE A 713 27.54 -5.31 -8.45
C PHE A 713 28.56 -6.45 -8.41
N SER A 714 28.94 -6.98 -9.59
CA SER A 714 29.99 -8.00 -9.74
C SER A 714 31.34 -7.54 -9.18
N ASN A 715 31.67 -6.24 -9.24
CA ASN A 715 33.00 -5.72 -8.95
C ASN A 715 33.42 -5.78 -7.46
N PRO A 716 32.57 -5.42 -6.47
CA PRO A 716 32.86 -5.71 -5.07
C PRO A 716 32.70 -7.20 -4.74
N LEU A 717 31.67 -7.88 -5.26
CA LEU A 717 31.35 -9.27 -4.90
C LEU A 717 32.45 -10.26 -5.27
N LYS A 718 33.05 -10.13 -6.47
CA LYS A 718 34.17 -10.97 -6.93
C LYS A 718 35.45 -10.81 -6.11
N GLU A 719 35.54 -9.75 -5.29
CA GLU A 719 36.64 -9.48 -4.36
C GLU A 719 36.22 -9.62 -2.88
N GLY A 720 35.02 -10.14 -2.60
CA GLY A 720 34.52 -10.33 -1.23
C GLY A 720 34.22 -9.04 -0.47
N ARG A 721 34.02 -7.91 -1.16
CA ARG A 721 33.74 -6.59 -0.57
C ARG A 721 32.23 -6.39 -0.38
N ASP A 722 31.82 -5.68 0.67
CA ASP A 722 30.39 -5.45 0.93
C ASP A 722 29.77 -4.45 -0.07
N LEU A 723 28.91 -5.00 -0.94
CA LEU A 723 28.12 -4.28 -1.94
C LEU A 723 27.34 -3.09 -1.35
N ILE A 724 26.81 -3.23 -0.14
CA ILE A 724 25.95 -2.21 0.49
C ILE A 724 26.78 -1.01 0.97
N SER A 725 27.95 -1.26 1.55
CA SER A 725 28.89 -0.20 1.95
C SER A 725 29.47 0.54 0.76
N GLU A 726 29.79 -0.14 -0.33
CA GLU A 726 30.35 0.47 -1.55
C GLU A 726 29.36 1.47 -2.17
N LEU A 727 28.08 1.07 -2.33
CA LEU A 727 26.99 1.96 -2.77
C LEU A 727 26.84 3.20 -1.86
N LYS A 728 26.97 3.02 -0.55
CA LYS A 728 26.86 4.10 0.45
C LYS A 728 28.06 5.05 0.45
N ILE A 729 29.26 4.58 0.10
CA ILE A 729 30.46 5.41 -0.02
C ILE A 729 30.42 6.24 -1.31
N LEU A 730 29.98 5.66 -2.43
CA LEU A 730 29.77 6.40 -3.68
C LEU A 730 28.69 7.47 -3.51
N GLY A 731 27.52 7.10 -2.96
CA GLY A 731 26.39 8.00 -2.79
C GLY A 731 25.73 8.41 -4.12
N LYS A 732 24.56 9.05 -4.03
CA LYS A 732 23.71 9.31 -5.20
C LYS A 732 24.39 10.15 -6.31
N ASP A 733 25.22 11.12 -5.95
CA ASP A 733 25.67 12.13 -6.91
C ASP A 733 26.79 11.62 -7.84
N ARG A 734 27.47 10.54 -7.43
CA ARG A 734 28.63 9.95 -8.12
C ARG A 734 28.31 8.73 -8.98
N ILE A 735 27.14 8.12 -8.78
CA ILE A 735 26.67 6.96 -9.57
C ILE A 735 25.81 7.49 -10.73
N SER A 736 26.22 7.25 -11.98
CA SER A 736 25.36 7.53 -13.14
C SER A 736 24.31 6.44 -13.35
N MET A 737 24.76 5.19 -13.39
CA MET A 737 23.96 4.00 -13.71
C MET A 737 24.58 2.79 -13.00
N ILE A 738 23.84 1.69 -12.92
CA ILE A 738 24.24 0.51 -12.17
C ILE A 738 24.10 -0.74 -13.05
N HIS A 739 25.19 -1.49 -13.26
CA HIS A 739 25.13 -2.86 -13.76
C HIS A 739 24.65 -3.77 -12.62
N ALA A 740 23.35 -4.07 -12.65
CA ALA A 740 22.62 -4.75 -11.58
C ALA A 740 22.77 -6.28 -11.71
N THR A 741 24.00 -6.79 -11.60
CA THR A 741 24.33 -8.13 -12.10
C THR A 741 25.57 -8.77 -11.47
N ASN A 742 25.72 -10.09 -11.64
CA ASN A 742 26.84 -10.89 -11.20
C ASN A 742 27.38 -11.75 -12.35
N LYS A 743 28.35 -12.62 -12.05
CA LYS A 743 28.79 -13.69 -12.95
C LYS A 743 27.62 -14.50 -13.52
N ASP A 744 27.85 -15.08 -14.70
CA ASP A 744 26.94 -16.04 -15.30
C ASP A 744 26.96 -17.35 -14.49
N SER A 745 25.85 -17.66 -13.81
CA SER A 745 25.65 -18.89 -13.05
C SER A 745 24.17 -19.16 -12.80
N VAL A 746 23.45 -18.17 -12.28
CA VAL A 746 22.02 -18.20 -11.92
C VAL A 746 21.41 -16.82 -12.14
N TRP A 747 20.07 -16.76 -12.20
CA TRP A 747 19.31 -15.51 -12.19
C TRP A 747 19.45 -14.74 -10.88
N LEU A 748 19.18 -13.43 -10.93
CA LEU A 748 19.20 -12.53 -9.77
C LEU A 748 18.31 -13.00 -8.60
N GLU A 749 17.16 -13.63 -8.88
CA GLU A 749 16.26 -14.18 -7.84
C GLU A 749 16.87 -15.35 -7.05
N ASN A 750 17.95 -15.96 -7.58
CA ASN A 750 18.55 -17.17 -7.05
C ASN A 750 20.05 -16.99 -6.70
N ASP A 751 20.59 -15.77 -6.74
CA ASP A 751 22.01 -15.50 -6.44
C ASP A 751 22.22 -15.30 -4.92
N PRO A 752 22.89 -16.24 -4.21
CA PRO A 752 23.06 -16.15 -2.77
C PRO A 752 23.98 -14.99 -2.32
N GLN A 753 24.65 -14.30 -3.26
CA GLN A 753 25.51 -13.15 -2.98
C GLN A 753 24.77 -11.80 -3.13
N ILE A 754 23.56 -11.77 -3.71
CA ILE A 754 22.83 -10.53 -3.99
C ILE A 754 21.44 -10.54 -3.35
N ASP A 755 21.31 -9.78 -2.25
CA ASP A 755 20.01 -9.44 -1.67
C ASP A 755 19.52 -8.12 -2.29
N LEU A 756 18.69 -8.20 -3.33
CA LEU A 756 18.18 -7.01 -4.01
C LEU A 756 17.26 -6.15 -3.13
N TYR A 757 16.64 -6.69 -2.08
CA TYR A 757 15.87 -5.90 -1.12
C TYR A 757 16.77 -5.04 -0.22
N LYS A 758 17.93 -5.58 0.22
CA LYS A 758 18.97 -4.80 0.91
C LYS A 758 19.60 -3.76 -0.03
N VAL A 759 19.85 -4.10 -1.29
CA VAL A 759 20.33 -3.14 -2.31
C VAL A 759 19.32 -2.02 -2.51
N LYS A 760 18.03 -2.33 -2.70
CA LYS A 760 16.97 -1.33 -2.80
C LYS A 760 16.92 -0.43 -1.57
N LYS A 761 16.96 -1.01 -0.36
CA LYS A 761 16.98 -0.24 0.89
C LYS A 761 18.18 0.71 0.96
N ALA A 762 19.35 0.29 0.49
CA ALA A 762 20.54 1.14 0.44
C ALA A 762 20.43 2.27 -0.59
N LEU A 763 19.92 1.98 -1.80
CA LEU A 763 19.66 3.00 -2.82
C LEU A 763 18.56 3.98 -2.39
N ASP A 764 17.53 3.47 -1.69
CA ASP A 764 16.47 4.25 -1.08
C ASP A 764 17.06 5.24 -0.05
N GLU A 765 17.86 4.74 0.89
CA GLU A 765 18.54 5.49 1.96
C GLU A 765 19.49 6.59 1.44
N ILE A 766 20.25 6.35 0.37
CA ILE A 766 21.17 7.38 -0.18
C ILE A 766 20.49 8.40 -1.10
N GLY A 767 19.19 8.25 -1.38
CA GLY A 767 18.45 9.15 -2.28
C GLY A 767 18.83 9.00 -3.76
N TRP A 768 19.33 7.84 -4.21
CA TRP A 768 19.66 7.60 -5.63
C TRP A 768 18.43 7.23 -6.46
N SER A 769 18.47 7.56 -7.75
CA SER A 769 17.48 7.25 -8.78
C SER A 769 18.17 7.12 -10.12
N GLY A 770 17.79 6.14 -10.95
CA GLY A 770 18.44 5.91 -12.24
C GLY A 770 18.21 4.51 -12.81
N TRP A 771 19.14 4.08 -13.67
CA TRP A 771 19.04 2.82 -14.42
C TRP A 771 19.75 1.66 -13.73
N LEU A 772 19.00 0.58 -13.51
CA LEU A 772 19.47 -0.74 -13.10
C LEU A 772 19.53 -1.61 -14.37
N VAL A 773 20.73 -1.91 -14.85
CA VAL A 773 20.98 -2.45 -16.19
C VAL A 773 21.50 -3.88 -16.11
N ILE A 774 20.87 -4.80 -16.84
CA ILE A 774 21.16 -6.24 -16.77
C ILE A 774 22.24 -6.60 -17.82
N GLU A 775 23.50 -6.67 -17.39
CA GLU A 775 24.61 -7.16 -18.22
C GLU A 775 24.61 -8.70 -18.35
N ARG A 776 24.38 -9.41 -17.23
CA ARG A 776 24.61 -10.87 -17.08
C ARG A 776 23.57 -11.54 -16.17
N SER A 777 24.01 -12.18 -15.08
CA SER A 777 23.21 -13.06 -14.20
C SER A 777 22.40 -14.09 -14.99
N ARG A 778 23.01 -14.72 -16.00
CA ARG A 778 22.38 -15.77 -16.80
C ARG A 778 22.49 -17.13 -16.11
N ASP A 779 21.50 -17.99 -16.31
CA ASP A 779 21.54 -19.40 -15.95
C ASP A 779 22.60 -20.13 -16.79
N ALA A 780 23.58 -20.76 -16.13
CA ALA A 780 24.66 -21.49 -16.77
C ALA A 780 24.18 -22.67 -17.66
N ARG A 781 22.94 -23.14 -17.48
CA ARG A 781 22.31 -24.19 -18.29
C ARG A 781 21.79 -23.67 -19.63
N LYS A 782 21.55 -22.36 -19.76
CA LYS A 782 20.98 -21.70 -20.96
C LYS A 782 21.60 -20.31 -21.25
N PRO A 783 22.93 -20.14 -21.29
CA PRO A 783 23.57 -18.81 -21.35
C PRO A 783 23.35 -18.05 -22.67
N SER A 784 22.85 -18.71 -23.72
CA SER A 784 22.51 -18.10 -25.01
C SER A 784 21.03 -17.71 -25.17
N ASP A 785 20.15 -18.18 -24.26
CA ASP A 785 18.71 -17.89 -24.34
C ASP A 785 18.42 -16.51 -23.73
N THR A 786 18.47 -15.48 -24.59
CA THR A 786 18.31 -14.09 -24.13
C THR A 786 16.89 -13.81 -23.63
N LYS A 787 15.87 -14.45 -24.19
CA LYS A 787 14.48 -14.25 -23.75
C LYS A 787 14.22 -14.89 -22.37
N TYR A 788 14.76 -16.08 -22.13
CA TYR A 788 14.71 -16.75 -20.82
C TYR A 788 15.42 -15.95 -19.72
N ASN A 789 16.68 -15.56 -19.94
CA ASN A 789 17.50 -14.94 -18.88
C ASN A 789 17.14 -13.49 -18.60
N TYR A 790 17.12 -12.63 -19.63
CA TYR A 790 16.84 -11.20 -19.43
C TYR A 790 15.38 -10.97 -19.08
N GLY A 791 14.45 -11.84 -19.50
CA GLY A 791 13.05 -11.80 -19.05
C GLY A 791 12.87 -12.12 -17.57
N ALA A 792 13.54 -13.17 -17.06
CA ALA A 792 13.50 -13.50 -15.64
C ALA A 792 14.15 -12.41 -14.78
N ASN A 793 15.35 -11.95 -15.15
CA ASN A 793 16.04 -10.87 -14.42
C ASN A 793 15.27 -9.54 -14.47
N THR A 794 14.64 -9.19 -15.59
CA THR A 794 13.77 -8.00 -15.68
C THR A 794 12.57 -8.14 -14.75
N THR A 795 11.84 -9.26 -14.83
CA THR A 795 10.67 -9.52 -13.98
C THR A 795 11.02 -9.40 -12.49
N TYR A 796 12.13 -9.99 -12.06
CA TYR A 796 12.57 -9.90 -10.66
C TYR A 796 12.99 -8.49 -10.25
N LEU A 797 13.69 -7.75 -11.12
CA LEU A 797 14.07 -6.36 -10.84
C LEU A 797 12.85 -5.43 -10.75
N LYS A 798 11.84 -5.56 -11.63
CA LYS A 798 10.62 -4.75 -11.55
C LYS A 798 9.80 -5.07 -10.29
N LYS A 799 9.65 -6.35 -9.95
CA LYS A 799 9.06 -6.84 -8.68
C LYS A 799 9.72 -6.23 -7.44
N VAL A 800 11.05 -6.19 -7.38
CA VAL A 800 11.77 -5.61 -6.23
C VAL A 800 11.72 -4.08 -6.22
N PHE A 801 12.04 -3.42 -7.34
CA PHE A 801 12.35 -2.00 -7.38
C PHE A 801 11.17 -1.09 -7.74
N GLN A 802 10.17 -1.59 -8.48
CA GLN A 802 9.02 -0.82 -8.96
C GLN A 802 7.69 -1.29 -8.33
N GLY A 803 7.62 -2.55 -7.88
CA GLY A 803 6.42 -3.14 -7.28
C GLY A 803 5.42 -3.73 -8.28
N GLU A 804 5.90 -4.16 -9.46
CA GLU A 804 5.14 -4.92 -10.47
C GLU A 804 5.01 -6.42 -10.15
#